data_AF-A0A399Y6F7-F1
#
_entry.id   AF-A0A399Y6F7-F1
#
_cell.length_a   1.000
_cell.length_b   1.000
_cell.length_c   1.000
_cell.angle_alpha   90.00
_cell.angle_beta   90.00
_cell.angle_gamma   90.00
#
_symmetry.space_group_name_H-M   'P 1'
#
loop_
_entity.id
_entity.type
_entity.pdbx_description
1 polymer ?
#
loop_
_entity_poly.entity_id
_entity_poly.type
_entity_poly.pdbx_seq_one_letter_code
_entity_poly.pdbx_strand_id
1 'polypeptide(L)'
;MPARVANDPHTTMGLSLESSVAPGTLPRLRFGHDYRVRLREVDLAGGGPTLAEADSWMASPAAATPAVPAQGATAYLRFEPVPAPAVVPAQPFGEGASALRLVVRSDAGTDPEGYAVSTAGELAGLGLEPYRPHDDRHVAPPKASFETAERHGMFDAVMAGDGTPPPPARLAEIRDAYRVAAREKGTFDDPTLPGAQVVEIPAGPEGGPEPREARAPARYVVLDTPTVDLPYLPDPLAAAVLLRGLPGTPEEGLRVETAGDVWHRPRPFRLRLAGTGPDGEARTDWDEASRVLTVTLPQATTVRVRLLSVVERTDLMGVLRWCEEELVGDDLDRAVGLIEENRSWLVTPWHELELVHAVQHPLVVPDLEALTGDRGHGRTTFDLAGVVPVDVASTERVELAGSWSEWVDDPDEPAGPDGSTGPRRVSLASTAFVLPMARVLAAPPDQEGSAVSLLDGRRVSFATRPPELGDWTWPPAHEFGDTRHRTVSYAVTAASSFREDFPAAWLSEPGRTSVTGAAVVLDVPSSAVPPPPEVLHAIPTMGWDSSTEGGRVTVTRRGGGVRIWMARGWYASGDGELLGVVVGGAVVAPEVEDYDRISILAADPARRGVVPENLTPELVLGGTTTSPDLRLPGGTGTVRVAGFEPVFDESSQRWYVDVDVDTGAAYQPFLRLSLVRYQPSSLPRCHLSASVLVDILQTLPDRVATVVTSPDDPAARTVTVVGPSYDAVADPDGMRTDPASLARMTVRVQRRDPAVADEELGWVDDETGAVELDVTREGGVATWSGRVGVPTDGAPARLLVLEEERWSTDAGVGDGSGSVARVVYAAHVPVT
;
A
#
# COMPACT_ATOMS: atom_id res chain seq x y z
N MET A 1 50.93 8.69 -50.49
CA MET A 1 51.94 9.77 -50.54
C MET A 1 51.60 10.74 -49.43
N PRO A 2 52.55 11.20 -48.60
CA PRO A 2 52.26 12.25 -47.63
C PRO A 2 51.69 13.48 -48.36
N ALA A 3 50.71 14.15 -47.74
CA ALA A 3 50.07 15.32 -48.31
C ALA A 3 51.13 16.39 -48.63
N ARG A 4 51.03 17.03 -49.80
CA ARG A 4 51.83 18.23 -50.10
C ARG A 4 51.41 19.31 -49.10
N VAL A 5 52.25 19.58 -48.12
CA VAL A 5 52.11 20.73 -47.24
C VAL A 5 52.33 21.97 -48.09
N ALA A 6 51.35 22.88 -48.14
CA ALA A 6 51.51 24.17 -48.81
C ALA A 6 52.57 24.97 -48.04
N ASN A 7 53.71 25.23 -48.69
CA ASN A 7 54.84 25.93 -48.11
C ASN A 7 54.92 27.35 -48.72
N ASP A 8 53.90 28.16 -48.43
CA ASP A 8 53.83 29.53 -48.93
C ASP A 8 54.91 30.39 -48.23
N PRO A 9 55.78 31.08 -48.98
CA PRO A 9 56.91 31.79 -48.39
C PRO A 9 56.43 33.01 -47.59
N HIS A 10 56.53 32.92 -46.26
CA HIS A 10 56.26 34.05 -45.34
C HIS A 10 57.44 35.03 -45.18
N THR A 11 58.54 34.85 -45.93
CA THR A 11 59.74 35.69 -45.83
C THR A 11 59.97 36.52 -47.09
N THR A 12 60.62 37.68 -46.93
CA THR A 12 60.92 38.67 -47.99
C THR A 12 61.76 38.12 -49.15
N MET A 13 62.38 36.95 -48.98
CA MET A 13 63.23 36.32 -49.99
C MET A 13 62.46 35.47 -51.03
N GLY A 14 61.16 35.21 -50.83
CA GLY A 14 60.32 34.53 -51.83
C GLY A 14 60.69 33.08 -52.16
N LEU A 15 61.43 32.39 -51.29
CA LEU A 15 61.87 31.01 -51.49
C LEU A 15 60.83 30.01 -50.94
N SER A 16 60.30 29.15 -51.81
CA SER A 16 59.49 27.98 -51.42
C SER A 16 60.35 26.72 -51.43
N LEU A 17 60.21 25.88 -50.40
CA LEU A 17 60.96 24.63 -50.27
C LEU A 17 60.04 23.44 -50.58
N GLU A 18 60.33 22.72 -51.65
CA GLU A 18 59.72 21.41 -51.92
C GLU A 18 60.65 20.30 -51.42
N SER A 19 60.27 19.63 -50.33
CA SER A 19 60.97 18.45 -49.84
C SER A 19 60.32 17.17 -50.37
N SER A 20 61.12 16.24 -50.88
CA SER A 20 60.69 14.87 -51.17
C SER A 20 61.61 13.87 -50.48
N VAL A 21 61.02 12.74 -50.07
CA VAL A 21 61.73 11.65 -49.42
C VAL A 21 62.00 10.57 -50.47
N ALA A 22 63.22 10.05 -50.50
CA ALA A 22 63.54 8.91 -51.35
C ALA A 22 62.68 7.68 -50.96
N PRO A 23 62.00 7.01 -51.89
CA PRO A 23 61.14 5.86 -51.56
C PRO A 23 61.91 4.78 -50.80
N GLY A 24 61.34 4.31 -49.68
CA GLY A 24 61.91 3.22 -48.88
C GLY A 24 63.09 3.60 -47.98
N THR A 25 63.48 4.88 -47.88
CA THR A 25 64.66 5.29 -47.08
C THR A 25 64.34 5.72 -45.65
N LEU A 26 63.07 5.93 -45.30
CA LEU A 26 62.68 6.20 -43.92
C LEU A 26 62.49 4.89 -43.14
N PRO A 27 62.98 4.81 -41.89
CA PRO A 27 62.66 3.69 -41.02
C PRO A 27 61.17 3.68 -40.72
N ARG A 28 60.60 2.48 -40.54
CA ARG A 28 59.21 2.33 -40.09
C ARG A 28 59.11 2.81 -38.64
N LEU A 29 58.10 3.60 -38.29
CA LEU A 29 57.85 4.02 -36.91
C LEU A 29 57.16 2.89 -36.14
N ARG A 30 57.72 2.51 -34.99
CA ARG A 30 57.31 1.36 -34.19
C ARG A 30 57.34 1.69 -32.71
N PHE A 31 56.32 1.23 -31.99
CA PHE A 31 56.30 1.43 -30.54
C PHE A 31 57.48 0.72 -29.88
N GLY A 32 58.10 1.39 -28.90
CA GLY A 32 59.27 0.90 -28.17
C GLY A 32 60.59 0.94 -28.95
N HIS A 33 60.60 1.43 -30.19
CA HIS A 33 61.83 1.65 -30.92
C HIS A 33 62.36 3.07 -30.68
N ASP A 34 63.68 3.19 -30.55
CA ASP A 34 64.35 4.47 -30.39
C ASP A 34 64.69 5.07 -31.75
N TYR A 35 64.24 6.30 -31.99
CA TYR A 35 64.51 7.04 -33.20
C TYR A 35 65.42 8.22 -32.90
N ARG A 36 66.31 8.51 -33.84
CA ARG A 36 67.11 9.74 -33.84
C ARG A 36 67.05 10.37 -35.21
N VAL A 37 66.61 11.62 -35.25
CA VAL A 37 66.70 12.44 -36.46
C VAL A 37 68.07 13.10 -36.49
N ARG A 38 68.76 12.97 -37.63
CA ARG A 38 70.00 13.68 -37.91
C ARG A 38 69.72 14.67 -39.01
N LEU A 39 69.94 15.95 -38.73
CA LEU A 39 69.76 17.03 -39.70
C LEU A 39 71.14 17.49 -40.17
N ARG A 40 71.28 17.69 -41.47
CA ARG A 40 72.49 18.24 -42.09
C ARG A 40 72.11 19.51 -42.82
N GLU A 41 72.67 20.63 -42.37
CA GLU A 41 72.49 21.91 -43.04
C GLU A 41 73.32 21.96 -44.33
N VAL A 42 72.71 22.48 -45.38
CA VAL A 42 73.36 22.77 -46.66
C VAL A 42 72.93 24.17 -47.10
N ASP A 43 73.86 24.94 -47.65
CA ASP A 43 73.56 26.21 -48.29
C ASP A 43 72.86 26.00 -49.65
N LEU A 44 72.36 27.10 -50.23
CA LEU A 44 71.63 27.08 -51.51
C LEU A 44 72.48 26.64 -52.71
N ALA A 45 73.81 26.71 -52.62
CA ALA A 45 74.74 26.21 -53.63
C ALA A 45 75.10 24.72 -53.41
N GLY A 46 74.51 24.07 -52.41
CA GLY A 46 74.82 22.70 -52.01
C GLY A 46 76.08 22.57 -51.17
N GLY A 47 76.65 23.68 -50.70
CA GLY A 47 77.78 23.73 -49.78
C GLY A 47 77.37 23.34 -48.37
N GLY A 48 78.15 22.46 -47.74
CA GLY A 48 77.88 21.92 -46.41
C GLY A 48 78.78 20.70 -46.16
N PRO A 49 78.77 20.12 -44.95
CA PRO A 49 79.57 18.94 -44.66
C PRO A 49 79.18 17.77 -45.57
N THR A 50 80.15 17.02 -46.07
CA THR A 50 79.90 15.71 -46.66
C THR A 50 79.31 14.75 -45.62
N LEU A 51 78.66 13.65 -46.04
CA LEU A 51 78.11 12.67 -45.09
C LEU A 51 79.20 12.13 -44.14
N ALA A 52 80.41 11.89 -44.67
CA ALA A 52 81.56 11.44 -43.88
C ALA A 52 82.06 12.50 -42.89
N GLU A 53 82.09 13.78 -43.28
CA GLU A 53 82.45 14.88 -42.37
C GLU A 53 81.38 15.08 -41.30
N ALA A 54 80.09 15.03 -41.66
CA ALA A 54 78.98 15.13 -40.73
C ALA A 54 79.00 13.98 -39.70
N ASP A 55 79.23 12.74 -40.13
CA ASP A 55 79.38 11.59 -39.24
C ASP A 55 80.62 11.72 -38.34
N SER A 56 81.74 12.22 -38.87
CA SER A 56 82.96 12.48 -38.10
C SER A 56 82.76 13.59 -37.06
N TRP A 57 81.98 14.63 -37.38
CA TRP A 57 81.66 15.72 -36.45
C TRP A 57 80.76 15.22 -35.32
N MET A 58 79.79 14.37 -35.64
CA MET A 58 78.92 13.73 -34.64
C MET A 58 79.66 12.75 -33.71
N ALA A 59 80.80 12.20 -34.13
CA ALA A 59 81.64 11.31 -33.32
C ALA A 59 82.60 12.06 -32.37
N SER A 60 82.69 13.40 -32.45
CA SER A 60 83.63 14.22 -31.67
C SER A 60 82.93 15.01 -30.56
N PRO A 61 83.31 14.87 -29.28
CA PRO A 61 82.67 15.57 -28.15
C PRO A 61 82.79 17.11 -28.17
N ALA A 62 83.67 17.67 -29.02
CA ALA A 62 84.00 19.10 -29.01
C ALA A 62 83.17 19.97 -29.99
N ALA A 63 82.31 19.37 -30.82
CA ALA A 63 81.52 20.09 -31.83
C ALA A 63 80.09 20.38 -31.33
N ALA A 64 79.95 21.11 -30.22
CA ALA A 64 78.65 21.49 -29.67
C ALA A 64 78.20 22.87 -30.19
N THR A 65 77.86 22.99 -31.48
CA THR A 65 76.79 23.88 -32.02
C THR A 65 76.67 23.74 -33.55
N PRO A 66 75.47 23.54 -34.13
CA PRO A 66 74.15 23.44 -33.50
C PRO A 66 73.75 21.99 -33.15
N ALA A 67 73.34 21.83 -31.89
CA ALA A 67 72.48 20.81 -31.28
C ALA A 67 72.38 19.42 -31.94
N VAL A 68 73.24 18.49 -31.52
CA VAL A 68 72.72 17.14 -31.22
C VAL A 68 71.81 17.31 -30.00
N PRO A 69 70.55 16.84 -29.98
CA PRO A 69 69.81 16.82 -28.72
C PRO A 69 70.65 16.06 -27.71
N ALA A 70 70.99 16.70 -26.58
CA ALA A 70 71.82 16.10 -25.52
C ALA A 70 71.23 14.79 -24.97
N GLN A 71 69.96 14.51 -25.28
CA GLN A 71 69.13 13.43 -24.77
C GLN A 71 69.23 12.08 -25.53
N GLY A 72 70.07 11.95 -26.56
CA GLY A 72 70.21 10.65 -27.25
C GLY A 72 69.03 10.33 -28.19
N ALA A 73 68.74 9.04 -28.40
CA ALA A 73 67.60 8.62 -29.22
C ALA A 73 66.31 8.64 -28.38
N THR A 74 65.18 8.95 -29.00
CA THR A 74 63.88 9.06 -28.33
C THR A 74 63.01 7.86 -28.67
N ALA A 75 62.48 7.17 -27.66
CA ALA A 75 61.53 6.09 -27.85
C ALA A 75 60.22 6.62 -28.45
N TYR A 76 59.74 5.98 -29.51
CA TYR A 76 58.37 6.21 -29.99
C TYR A 76 57.41 5.36 -29.16
N LEU A 77 56.50 6.01 -28.41
CA LEU A 77 55.61 5.36 -27.44
C LEU A 77 54.14 5.58 -27.78
N ARG A 78 53.29 4.72 -27.23
CA ARG A 78 51.83 4.77 -27.41
C ARG A 78 51.20 5.63 -26.33
N PHE A 79 50.35 6.58 -26.71
CA PHE A 79 49.63 7.44 -25.75
C PHE A 79 48.14 7.12 -25.66
N GLU A 80 47.61 6.39 -26.65
CA GLU A 80 46.24 5.89 -26.63
C GLU A 80 46.11 4.75 -25.61
N PRO A 81 45.14 4.78 -24.69
CA PRO A 81 44.90 3.68 -23.78
C PRO A 81 44.54 2.39 -24.52
N VAL A 82 44.67 1.25 -23.85
CA VAL A 82 44.13 -0.03 -24.33
C VAL A 82 42.65 -0.08 -23.90
N PRO A 83 41.69 -0.08 -24.84
CA PRO A 83 40.27 -0.02 -24.48
C PRO A 83 39.83 -1.22 -23.64
N ALA A 84 38.72 -1.07 -22.92
CA ALA A 84 38.10 -2.20 -22.23
C ALA A 84 37.65 -3.29 -23.23
N PRO A 85 37.62 -4.57 -22.82
CA PRO A 85 37.14 -5.66 -23.64
C PRO A 85 35.73 -5.40 -24.19
N ALA A 86 35.48 -5.86 -25.41
CA ALA A 86 34.16 -5.79 -26.02
C ALA A 86 33.22 -6.78 -25.34
N VAL A 87 32.05 -6.30 -24.92
CA VAL A 87 30.98 -7.13 -24.35
C VAL A 87 29.87 -7.24 -25.38
N VAL A 88 29.61 -8.46 -25.85
CA VAL A 88 28.71 -8.72 -26.97
C VAL A 88 27.50 -9.52 -26.48
N PRO A 89 26.28 -9.17 -26.89
CA PRO A 89 25.08 -9.93 -26.53
C PRO A 89 25.16 -11.36 -27.07
N ALA A 90 25.02 -12.36 -26.20
CA ALA A 90 24.89 -13.76 -26.61
C ALA A 90 23.41 -14.20 -26.73
N GLN A 91 22.49 -13.37 -26.23
CA GLN A 91 21.05 -13.56 -26.31
C GLN A 91 20.32 -12.20 -26.35
N PRO A 92 19.05 -12.15 -26.78
CA PRO A 92 18.23 -10.94 -26.67
C PRO A 92 18.11 -10.47 -25.22
N PHE A 93 18.11 -9.16 -24.99
CA PHE A 93 17.91 -8.58 -23.67
C PHE A 93 16.46 -8.71 -23.22
N GLY A 94 16.27 -9.19 -21.98
CA GLY A 94 15.02 -9.02 -21.24
C GLY A 94 14.96 -7.67 -20.52
N GLU A 95 13.89 -7.47 -19.76
CA GLU A 95 13.56 -6.27 -18.99
C GLU A 95 14.71 -5.84 -18.06
N GLY A 96 15.16 -4.59 -18.13
CA GLY A 96 16.30 -4.10 -17.35
C GLY A 96 17.68 -4.62 -17.79
N ALA A 97 17.77 -5.65 -18.63
CA ALA A 97 19.06 -6.17 -19.10
C ALA A 97 19.65 -5.30 -20.23
N SER A 98 20.98 -5.23 -20.30
CA SER A 98 21.69 -4.54 -21.38
C SER A 98 23.03 -5.22 -21.67
N ALA A 99 23.85 -4.62 -22.53
CA ALA A 99 25.20 -5.14 -22.83
C ALA A 99 26.07 -5.21 -21.56
N LEU A 100 25.96 -4.22 -20.67
CA LEU A 100 26.77 -4.12 -19.44
C LEU A 100 25.98 -4.46 -18.16
N ARG A 101 24.69 -4.79 -18.27
CA ARG A 101 23.84 -5.22 -17.15
C ARG A 101 23.26 -6.59 -17.43
N LEU A 102 23.73 -7.61 -16.71
CA LEU A 102 23.25 -8.98 -16.82
C LEU A 102 22.20 -9.21 -15.74
N VAL A 103 21.07 -9.82 -16.11
CA VAL A 103 19.94 -10.02 -15.20
C VAL A 103 19.43 -11.46 -15.25
N VAL A 104 19.48 -12.13 -14.11
CA VAL A 104 18.76 -13.39 -13.87
C VAL A 104 17.57 -13.11 -12.95
N ARG A 105 16.43 -13.76 -13.21
CA ARG A 105 15.17 -13.51 -12.49
C ARG A 105 14.71 -14.75 -11.76
N SER A 106 14.14 -14.54 -10.58
CA SER A 106 13.47 -15.58 -9.80
C SER A 106 12.33 -14.98 -8.97
N ASP A 107 11.72 -15.80 -8.12
CA ASP A 107 10.76 -15.36 -7.12
C ASP A 107 11.09 -15.96 -5.75
N ALA A 108 10.57 -15.38 -4.69
CA ALA A 108 10.79 -15.86 -3.33
C ALA A 108 10.54 -17.37 -3.23
N GLY A 109 11.55 -18.14 -2.81
CA GLY A 109 11.46 -19.60 -2.68
C GLY A 109 11.66 -20.40 -3.97
N THR A 110 11.83 -19.76 -5.13
CA THR A 110 11.99 -20.43 -6.45
C THR A 110 13.33 -20.07 -7.07
N ASP A 111 13.99 -21.01 -7.74
CA ASP A 111 15.21 -20.74 -8.50
C ASP A 111 14.90 -20.16 -9.91
N PRO A 112 15.90 -19.65 -10.64
CA PRO A 112 15.65 -19.08 -11.98
C PRO A 112 15.09 -20.08 -13.01
N GLU A 113 15.40 -21.37 -12.89
CA GLU A 113 14.92 -22.39 -13.81
C GLU A 113 13.42 -22.66 -13.62
N GLY A 114 12.99 -22.91 -12.38
CA GLY A 114 11.59 -23.05 -12.04
C GLY A 114 10.78 -21.78 -12.35
N TYR A 115 11.36 -20.61 -12.08
CA TYR A 115 10.72 -19.34 -12.36
C TYR A 115 10.48 -19.10 -13.86
N ALA A 116 11.49 -19.34 -14.69
CA ALA A 116 11.38 -19.24 -16.14
C ALA A 116 10.28 -20.15 -16.71
N VAL A 117 10.19 -21.38 -16.23
CA VAL A 117 9.13 -22.32 -16.64
C VAL A 117 7.74 -21.82 -16.22
N SER A 118 7.61 -21.32 -14.99
CA SER A 118 6.31 -20.89 -14.45
C SER A 118 5.73 -19.65 -15.13
N THR A 119 6.58 -18.76 -15.64
CA THR A 119 6.18 -17.46 -16.21
C THR A 119 6.08 -17.46 -17.75
N ALA A 120 6.62 -18.48 -18.42
CA ALA A 120 6.70 -18.53 -19.89
C ALA A 120 5.35 -18.31 -20.61
N GLY A 121 4.27 -18.93 -20.11
CA GLY A 121 2.94 -18.79 -20.72
C GLY A 121 2.36 -17.38 -20.59
N GLU A 122 2.65 -16.70 -19.48
CA GLU A 122 2.19 -15.34 -19.25
C GLU A 122 2.97 -14.32 -20.08
N LEU A 123 4.30 -14.44 -20.13
CA LEU A 123 5.15 -13.60 -20.97
C LEU A 123 4.76 -13.71 -22.45
N ALA A 124 4.47 -14.92 -22.92
CA ALA A 124 3.96 -15.13 -24.28
C ALA A 124 2.62 -14.39 -24.52
N GLY A 125 1.74 -14.32 -23.51
CA GLY A 125 0.51 -13.54 -23.56
C GLY A 125 0.74 -12.03 -23.68
N LEU A 126 1.89 -11.53 -23.20
CA LEU A 126 2.35 -10.14 -23.34
C LEU A 126 3.18 -9.90 -24.62
N GLY A 127 3.41 -10.94 -25.42
CA GLY A 127 4.28 -10.87 -26.61
C GLY A 127 5.78 -10.76 -26.29
N LEU A 128 6.18 -11.21 -25.09
CA LEU A 128 7.56 -11.23 -24.62
C LEU A 128 8.17 -12.63 -24.72
N GLU A 129 9.48 -12.69 -24.93
CA GLU A 129 10.22 -13.94 -24.92
C GLU A 129 10.27 -14.52 -23.49
N PRO A 130 10.19 -15.86 -23.32
CA PRO A 130 10.34 -16.47 -22.01
C PRO A 130 11.68 -16.12 -21.36
N TYR A 131 11.67 -15.96 -20.04
CA TYR A 131 12.90 -15.81 -19.29
C TYR A 131 13.80 -17.03 -19.44
N ARG A 132 15.10 -16.79 -19.26
CA ARG A 132 16.14 -17.81 -19.26
C ARG A 132 16.68 -17.97 -17.85
N PRO A 133 17.14 -19.17 -17.45
CA PRO A 133 17.72 -19.40 -16.13
C PRO A 133 19.08 -18.73 -15.94
N HIS A 134 19.65 -18.16 -17.00
CA HIS A 134 20.94 -17.49 -17.01
C HIS A 134 20.97 -16.31 -18.00
N ASP A 135 21.90 -15.38 -17.78
CA ASP A 135 22.20 -14.31 -18.74
C ASP A 135 23.63 -14.38 -19.27
N ASP A 136 23.79 -14.47 -20.59
CA ASP A 136 25.07 -14.73 -21.26
C ASP A 136 25.55 -13.51 -22.07
N ARG A 137 26.83 -13.17 -21.94
CA ARG A 137 27.54 -12.21 -22.81
C ARG A 137 28.85 -12.81 -23.29
N HIS A 138 29.25 -12.52 -24.52
CA HIS A 138 30.62 -12.80 -24.96
C HIS A 138 31.54 -11.66 -24.54
N VAL A 139 32.73 -12.00 -24.07
CA VAL A 139 33.79 -11.05 -23.76
C VAL A 139 34.95 -11.32 -24.72
N ALA A 140 35.28 -10.30 -25.52
CA ALA A 140 36.33 -10.38 -26.53
C ALA A 140 37.37 -9.27 -26.34
N PRO A 141 38.64 -9.50 -26.71
CA PRO A 141 39.66 -8.44 -26.70
C PRO A 141 39.22 -7.20 -27.50
N PRO A 142 39.64 -5.99 -27.08
CA PRO A 142 39.24 -4.75 -27.72
C PRO A 142 39.71 -4.67 -29.17
N LYS A 143 38.94 -3.97 -30.00
CA LYS A 143 39.28 -3.68 -31.39
C LYS A 143 40.40 -2.64 -31.47
N ALA A 144 41.36 -2.87 -32.36
CA ALA A 144 42.39 -1.90 -32.72
C ALA A 144 42.35 -1.56 -34.22
N SER A 145 42.90 -0.40 -34.56
CA SER A 145 43.13 -0.03 -35.96
C SER A 145 44.27 -0.84 -36.58
N PHE A 146 44.26 -0.96 -37.90
CA PHE A 146 45.38 -1.53 -38.65
C PHE A 146 46.66 -0.75 -38.37
N GLU A 147 46.58 0.58 -38.29
CA GLU A 147 47.71 1.43 -37.95
C GLU A 147 48.31 1.09 -36.58
N THR A 148 47.47 0.83 -35.57
CA THR A 148 47.94 0.43 -34.23
C THR A 148 48.69 -0.91 -34.31
N ALA A 149 48.11 -1.91 -34.96
CA ALA A 149 48.76 -3.21 -35.16
C ALA A 149 50.07 -3.11 -35.97
N GLU A 150 50.10 -2.24 -36.98
CA GLU A 150 51.28 -1.97 -37.82
C GLU A 150 52.40 -1.29 -37.02
N ARG A 151 52.08 -0.28 -36.21
CA ARG A 151 53.03 0.40 -35.31
C ARG A 151 53.54 -0.53 -34.20
N HIS A 152 52.77 -1.54 -33.80
CA HIS A 152 53.27 -2.61 -32.93
C HIS A 152 54.14 -3.66 -33.66
N GLY A 153 54.33 -3.52 -34.98
CA GLY A 153 55.18 -4.42 -35.77
C GLY A 153 54.54 -5.78 -36.09
N MET A 154 53.23 -5.94 -35.87
CA MET A 154 52.54 -7.23 -35.98
C MET A 154 52.54 -7.83 -37.39
N PHE A 155 52.85 -7.02 -38.40
CA PHE A 155 52.98 -7.43 -39.81
C PHE A 155 54.42 -7.43 -40.33
N ASP A 156 55.41 -7.01 -39.53
CA ASP A 156 56.78 -6.80 -40.01
C ASP A 156 57.44 -8.08 -40.49
N ALA A 157 57.25 -9.18 -39.76
CA ALA A 157 57.81 -10.48 -40.12
C ALA A 157 57.34 -10.98 -41.50
N VAL A 158 56.13 -10.60 -41.95
CA VAL A 158 55.58 -10.97 -43.26
C VAL A 158 55.90 -9.93 -44.33
N MET A 159 55.96 -8.66 -43.95
CA MET A 159 56.21 -7.53 -44.86
C MET A 159 57.70 -7.15 -44.98
N ALA A 160 58.60 -7.88 -44.33
CA ALA A 160 60.04 -7.73 -44.49
C ALA A 160 60.46 -8.15 -45.91
N GLY A 161 61.27 -7.30 -46.55
CA GLY A 161 61.83 -7.55 -47.87
C GLY A 161 63.08 -6.69 -48.10
N ASP A 162 64.01 -7.20 -48.90
CA ASP A 162 65.27 -6.57 -49.28
C ASP A 162 65.16 -5.72 -50.57
N GLY A 163 63.93 -5.50 -51.05
CA GLY A 163 63.64 -4.82 -52.31
C GLY A 163 63.54 -5.74 -53.52
N THR A 164 63.78 -7.06 -53.37
CA THR A 164 63.54 -8.04 -54.44
C THR A 164 62.08 -8.52 -54.47
N PRO A 165 61.54 -8.88 -55.65
CA PRO A 165 60.19 -9.45 -55.73
C PRO A 165 60.07 -10.76 -54.93
N PRO A 166 59.06 -10.91 -54.05
CA PRO A 166 58.94 -12.09 -53.20
C PRO A 166 58.60 -13.36 -54.00
N PRO A 167 59.10 -14.54 -53.59
CA PRO A 167 58.77 -15.81 -54.23
C PRO A 167 57.29 -16.21 -54.00
N PRO A 168 56.71 -17.15 -54.79
CA PRO A 168 55.29 -17.51 -54.71
C PRO A 168 54.78 -17.92 -53.33
N ALA A 169 55.57 -18.67 -52.55
CA ALA A 169 55.20 -19.05 -51.17
C ALA A 169 55.08 -17.83 -50.25
N ARG A 170 56.02 -16.88 -50.36
CA ARG A 170 56.00 -15.62 -49.62
C ARG A 170 54.85 -14.71 -50.05
N LEU A 171 54.50 -14.72 -51.34
CA LEU A 171 53.30 -14.03 -51.84
C LEU A 171 52.01 -14.57 -51.23
N ALA A 172 51.93 -15.87 -50.93
CA ALA A 172 50.78 -16.46 -50.24
C ALA A 172 50.70 -15.95 -48.80
N GLU A 173 51.81 -15.95 -48.05
CA GLU A 173 51.88 -15.39 -46.69
C GLU A 173 51.49 -13.89 -46.65
N ILE A 174 51.98 -13.10 -47.61
CA ILE A 174 51.61 -11.68 -47.74
C ILE A 174 50.11 -11.52 -48.00
N ARG A 175 49.51 -12.33 -48.87
CA ARG A 175 48.05 -12.31 -49.12
C ARG A 175 47.26 -12.66 -47.86
N ASP A 176 47.72 -13.63 -47.08
CA ASP A 176 47.08 -14.00 -45.82
C ASP A 176 47.15 -12.86 -44.81
N ALA A 177 48.30 -12.19 -44.69
CA ALA A 177 48.45 -10.98 -43.88
C ALA A 177 47.51 -9.84 -44.33
N TYR A 178 47.32 -9.63 -45.63
CA TYR A 178 46.32 -8.67 -46.12
C TYR A 178 44.88 -9.05 -45.75
N ARG A 179 44.52 -10.35 -45.75
CA ARG A 179 43.20 -10.80 -45.28
C ARG A 179 43.01 -10.55 -43.80
N VAL A 180 44.07 -10.72 -43.00
CA VAL A 180 44.05 -10.34 -41.57
C VAL A 180 43.86 -8.83 -41.43
N ALA A 181 44.67 -8.02 -42.11
CA ALA A 181 44.57 -6.55 -42.07
C ALA A 181 43.17 -6.05 -42.49
N ALA A 182 42.55 -6.66 -43.48
CA ALA A 182 41.21 -6.31 -43.95
C ALA A 182 40.11 -6.45 -42.88
N ARG A 183 40.36 -7.24 -41.82
CA ARG A 183 39.44 -7.38 -40.67
C ARG A 183 39.27 -6.07 -39.91
N GLU A 184 40.14 -5.07 -40.04
CA GLU A 184 39.95 -3.75 -39.40
C GLU A 184 38.53 -3.19 -39.60
N LYS A 185 37.89 -3.46 -40.74
CA LYS A 185 36.53 -3.01 -41.05
C LYS A 185 35.41 -3.82 -40.38
N GLY A 186 35.71 -4.98 -39.80
CA GLY A 186 34.72 -5.84 -39.17
C GLY A 186 34.19 -5.28 -37.85
N THR A 187 33.01 -5.75 -37.46
CA THR A 187 32.31 -5.39 -36.22
C THR A 187 31.46 -6.57 -35.76
N PHE A 188 31.16 -6.67 -34.47
CA PHE A 188 30.18 -7.63 -33.96
C PHE A 188 28.73 -7.24 -34.29
N ASP A 189 28.51 -6.01 -34.76
CA ASP A 189 27.20 -5.55 -35.26
C ASP A 189 26.90 -6.01 -36.69
N ASP A 190 27.75 -6.86 -37.28
CA ASP A 190 27.55 -7.39 -38.63
C ASP A 190 26.55 -8.56 -38.59
N PRO A 191 25.35 -8.40 -39.19
CA PRO A 191 24.31 -9.42 -39.15
C PRO A 191 24.64 -10.66 -40.01
N THR A 192 25.75 -10.64 -40.76
CA THR A 192 26.21 -11.77 -41.57
C THR A 192 27.15 -12.72 -40.83
N LEU A 193 27.52 -12.40 -39.58
CA LEU A 193 28.35 -13.27 -38.77
C LEU A 193 27.64 -14.60 -38.45
N PRO A 194 28.39 -15.71 -38.31
CA PRO A 194 27.81 -17.00 -37.93
C PRO A 194 27.03 -16.90 -36.61
N GLY A 195 25.76 -17.32 -36.62
CA GLY A 195 24.88 -17.28 -35.45
C GLY A 195 24.39 -15.88 -35.06
N ALA A 196 24.56 -14.89 -35.93
CA ALA A 196 24.02 -13.55 -35.74
C ALA A 196 22.49 -13.50 -35.90
N GLN A 197 21.83 -12.93 -34.90
CA GLN A 197 20.42 -12.57 -34.93
C GLN A 197 20.28 -11.06 -34.73
N VAL A 198 19.49 -10.41 -35.57
CA VAL A 198 19.15 -8.99 -35.40
C VAL A 198 17.93 -8.89 -34.51
N VAL A 199 18.04 -8.12 -33.44
CA VAL A 199 16.92 -7.77 -32.57
C VAL A 199 16.54 -6.32 -32.84
N GLU A 200 15.28 -6.09 -33.19
CA GLU A 200 14.72 -4.77 -33.40
C GLU A 200 14.15 -4.23 -32.09
N ILE A 201 14.51 -3.00 -31.75
CA ILE A 201 13.98 -2.29 -30.59
C ILE A 201 12.83 -1.41 -31.08
N PRO A 202 11.58 -1.65 -30.63
CA PRO A 202 10.45 -0.80 -30.97
C PRO A 202 10.70 0.65 -30.54
N ALA A 203 10.32 1.62 -31.37
CA ALA A 203 10.37 3.02 -30.97
C ALA A 203 9.45 3.26 -29.75
N GLY A 204 9.99 3.84 -28.69
CA GLY A 204 9.24 4.18 -27.47
C GLY A 204 8.07 5.16 -27.71
N PRO A 205 7.19 5.35 -26.71
CA PRO A 205 6.07 6.29 -26.80
C PRO A 205 6.53 7.75 -26.94
N GLU A 206 5.67 8.58 -27.54
CA GLU A 206 5.91 9.99 -27.92
C GLU A 206 6.31 10.86 -26.72
N GLY A 207 7.59 11.22 -26.63
CA GLY A 207 8.07 12.21 -25.65
C GLY A 207 9.33 12.97 -26.08
N GLY A 208 9.89 12.65 -27.25
CA GLY A 208 11.05 13.34 -27.81
C GLY A 208 10.64 14.43 -28.82
N PRO A 209 11.49 15.44 -29.07
CA PRO A 209 11.19 16.57 -29.96
C PRO A 209 11.07 16.21 -31.46
N GLU A 210 11.12 14.93 -31.84
CA GLU A 210 11.08 14.48 -33.24
C GLU A 210 9.92 13.48 -33.50
N PRO A 211 9.19 13.62 -34.63
CA PRO A 211 8.12 12.69 -35.01
C PRO A 211 8.61 11.25 -35.20
N ARG A 212 7.79 10.27 -34.78
CA ARG A 212 8.05 8.82 -34.84
C ARG A 212 8.40 8.30 -36.26
N GLU A 213 7.91 8.96 -37.31
CA GLU A 213 8.15 8.59 -38.72
C GLU A 213 9.59 8.84 -39.20
N ALA A 214 10.39 9.61 -38.45
CA ALA A 214 11.76 9.96 -38.85
C ALA A 214 12.86 9.11 -38.18
N ARG A 215 12.54 8.26 -37.19
CA ARG A 215 13.52 7.41 -36.49
C ARG A 215 13.42 5.97 -36.98
N ALA A 216 14.47 5.51 -37.67
CA ALA A 216 14.65 4.09 -37.89
C ALA A 216 14.66 3.35 -36.53
N PRO A 217 14.03 2.17 -36.39
CA PRO A 217 14.09 1.39 -35.17
C PRO A 217 15.55 1.14 -34.81
N ALA A 218 15.90 1.34 -33.53
CA ALA A 218 17.22 0.94 -33.05
C ALA A 218 17.34 -0.58 -33.15
N ARG A 219 18.52 -1.08 -33.50
CA ARG A 219 18.77 -2.53 -33.60
C ARG A 219 20.09 -2.88 -32.95
N TYR A 220 20.21 -4.13 -32.50
CA TYR A 220 21.48 -4.71 -32.08
C TYR A 220 21.60 -6.14 -32.59
N VAL A 221 22.83 -6.66 -32.63
CA VAL A 221 23.13 -8.03 -33.04
C VAL A 221 23.42 -8.88 -31.81
N VAL A 222 22.83 -10.07 -31.82
CA VAL A 222 23.03 -11.13 -30.83
C VAL A 222 23.80 -12.27 -31.50
N LEU A 223 24.79 -12.83 -30.81
CA LEU A 223 25.57 -13.98 -31.29
C LEU A 223 25.30 -15.21 -30.41
N ASP A 224 24.27 -15.98 -30.74
CA ASP A 224 23.90 -17.20 -30.00
C ASP A 224 24.74 -18.41 -30.44
N THR A 225 26.06 -18.31 -30.26
CA THR A 225 27.04 -19.37 -30.54
C THR A 225 27.87 -19.64 -29.30
N PRO A 226 28.25 -20.90 -28.97
CA PRO A 226 29.02 -21.20 -27.76
C PRO A 226 30.29 -20.36 -27.60
N THR A 227 30.99 -20.11 -28.72
CA THR A 227 32.17 -19.24 -28.83
C THR A 227 32.00 -18.32 -30.03
N VAL A 228 32.75 -17.20 -30.05
CA VAL A 228 32.77 -16.24 -31.17
C VAL A 228 34.19 -16.04 -31.68
N ASP A 229 34.34 -15.89 -32.99
CA ASP A 229 35.59 -15.47 -33.62
C ASP A 229 35.62 -13.94 -33.75
N LEU A 230 36.80 -13.33 -33.68
CA LEU A 230 36.93 -11.88 -33.86
C LEU A 230 36.73 -11.50 -35.33
N PRO A 231 35.74 -10.63 -35.64
CA PRO A 231 35.58 -10.08 -36.98
C PRO A 231 36.58 -8.96 -37.26
N TYR A 232 37.33 -8.50 -36.24
CA TYR A 232 38.26 -7.37 -36.30
C TYR A 232 39.68 -7.70 -35.82
N LEU A 233 40.58 -6.73 -35.95
CA LEU A 233 41.93 -6.80 -35.39
C LEU A 233 41.91 -6.54 -33.88
N PRO A 234 42.40 -7.46 -33.04
CA PRO A 234 42.54 -7.20 -31.61
C PRO A 234 43.69 -6.22 -31.34
N ASP A 235 43.59 -5.50 -30.22
CA ASP A 235 44.69 -4.68 -29.72
C ASP A 235 45.88 -5.56 -29.28
N PRO A 236 47.09 -5.38 -29.85
CA PRO A 236 48.24 -6.21 -29.49
C PRO A 236 48.73 -6.06 -28.04
N LEU A 237 48.36 -4.98 -27.34
CA LEU A 237 48.71 -4.80 -25.92
C LEU A 237 47.68 -5.40 -24.96
N ALA A 238 46.51 -5.81 -25.44
CA ALA A 238 45.50 -6.48 -24.63
C ALA A 238 45.87 -7.96 -24.43
N ALA A 239 46.72 -8.24 -23.44
CA ALA A 239 47.26 -9.58 -23.19
C ALA A 239 46.20 -10.56 -22.64
N ALA A 240 45.34 -10.06 -21.76
CA ALA A 240 44.29 -10.83 -21.10
C ALA A 240 43.12 -9.92 -20.71
N VAL A 241 42.10 -10.51 -20.09
CA VAL A 241 40.98 -9.79 -19.47
C VAL A 241 41.08 -9.91 -17.96
N LEU A 242 40.86 -8.82 -17.23
CA LEU A 242 40.81 -8.80 -15.77
C LEU A 242 39.42 -8.36 -15.30
N LEU A 243 38.81 -9.16 -14.43
CA LEU A 243 37.54 -8.87 -13.78
C LEU A 243 37.76 -8.65 -12.29
N ARG A 244 37.39 -7.47 -11.77
CA ARG A 244 37.50 -7.15 -10.34
C ARG A 244 36.15 -6.96 -9.69
N GLY A 245 36.00 -7.43 -8.46
CA GLY A 245 34.73 -7.38 -7.72
C GLY A 245 33.84 -8.61 -7.93
N LEU A 246 34.38 -9.70 -8.47
CA LEU A 246 33.66 -10.96 -8.57
C LEU A 246 33.55 -11.65 -7.20
N PRO A 247 32.41 -12.32 -6.90
CA PRO A 247 32.23 -13.01 -5.63
C PRO A 247 33.20 -14.20 -5.51
N GLY A 248 33.82 -14.35 -4.34
CA GLY A 248 34.75 -15.44 -4.07
C GLY A 248 36.11 -15.33 -4.78
N THR A 249 36.44 -14.18 -5.39
CA THR A 249 37.75 -13.92 -6.02
C THR A 249 38.62 -12.97 -5.17
N PRO A 250 39.97 -13.01 -5.32
CA PRO A 250 40.87 -12.05 -4.68
C PRO A 250 40.58 -10.59 -5.05
N GLU A 251 41.04 -9.63 -4.24
CA GLU A 251 40.85 -8.19 -4.48
C GLU A 251 41.51 -7.73 -5.79
N GLU A 252 42.61 -8.37 -6.17
CA GLU A 252 43.34 -8.16 -7.42
C GLU A 252 42.48 -8.51 -8.65
N GLY A 253 41.49 -9.37 -8.48
CA GLY A 253 40.55 -9.82 -9.51
C GLY A 253 40.91 -11.16 -10.17
N LEU A 254 40.02 -11.62 -11.04
CA LEU A 254 40.21 -12.82 -11.85
C LEU A 254 40.77 -12.45 -13.22
N ARG A 255 41.97 -12.95 -13.53
CA ARG A 255 42.59 -12.84 -14.84
C ARG A 255 42.19 -14.02 -15.73
N VAL A 256 41.64 -13.73 -16.90
CA VAL A 256 41.27 -14.72 -17.92
C VAL A 256 42.14 -14.52 -19.15
N GLU A 257 42.96 -15.53 -19.47
CA GLU A 257 43.84 -15.52 -20.64
C GLU A 257 43.03 -15.55 -21.94
N THR A 258 43.25 -14.57 -22.82
CA THR A 258 42.60 -14.50 -24.13
C THR A 258 43.56 -14.69 -25.29
N ALA A 259 44.87 -14.77 -25.03
CA ALA A 259 45.85 -15.10 -26.04
C ALA A 259 45.53 -16.44 -26.73
N GLY A 260 45.61 -16.44 -28.06
CA GLY A 260 45.55 -17.64 -28.90
C GLY A 260 46.92 -17.97 -29.50
N ASP A 261 46.96 -18.98 -30.37
CA ASP A 261 48.21 -19.42 -31.03
C ASP A 261 48.88 -18.31 -31.86
N VAL A 262 48.07 -17.35 -32.35
CA VAL A 262 48.52 -16.17 -33.08
C VAL A 262 47.77 -14.94 -32.59
N TRP A 263 48.45 -13.79 -32.56
CA TRP A 263 47.91 -12.53 -31.99
C TRP A 263 46.55 -12.11 -32.57
N HIS A 264 46.31 -12.38 -33.86
CA HIS A 264 45.09 -11.97 -34.58
C HIS A 264 43.95 -13.00 -34.50
N ARG A 265 44.11 -14.07 -33.72
CA ARG A 265 43.07 -15.05 -33.39
C ARG A 265 43.08 -15.35 -31.89
N PRO A 266 42.75 -14.36 -31.05
CA PRO A 266 42.59 -14.60 -29.63
C PRO A 266 41.36 -15.48 -29.38
N ARG A 267 41.23 -15.96 -28.14
CA ARG A 267 40.14 -16.82 -27.67
C ARG A 267 39.19 -15.99 -26.80
N PRO A 268 38.07 -15.47 -27.31
CA PRO A 268 36.99 -14.95 -26.48
C PRO A 268 36.48 -15.99 -25.49
N PHE A 269 35.71 -15.54 -24.51
CA PHE A 269 35.02 -16.40 -23.56
C PHE A 269 33.62 -15.88 -23.31
N ARG A 270 32.77 -16.72 -22.73
CA ARG A 270 31.40 -16.37 -22.36
C ARG A 270 31.33 -16.06 -20.87
N LEU A 271 30.81 -14.89 -20.52
CA LEU A 271 30.41 -14.55 -19.17
C LEU A 271 28.94 -14.95 -18.99
N ARG A 272 28.68 -15.81 -18.01
CA ARG A 272 27.35 -16.31 -17.67
C ARG A 272 26.98 -15.87 -16.26
N LEU A 273 25.87 -15.17 -16.13
CA LEU A 273 25.22 -14.92 -14.85
C LEU A 273 24.16 -15.99 -14.59
N ALA A 274 24.21 -16.64 -13.44
CA ALA A 274 23.20 -17.56 -12.94
C ALA A 274 22.72 -17.13 -11.54
N GLY A 275 21.54 -17.60 -11.14
CA GLY A 275 21.02 -17.39 -9.80
C GLY A 275 21.01 -18.70 -9.02
N THR A 276 21.11 -18.62 -7.69
CA THR A 276 20.85 -19.77 -6.81
C THR A 276 19.37 -19.85 -6.41
N GLY A 277 18.98 -20.94 -5.76
CA GLY A 277 17.79 -20.94 -4.89
C GLY A 277 18.01 -20.17 -3.58
N PRO A 278 17.06 -20.24 -2.63
CA PRO A 278 17.03 -19.45 -1.40
C PRO A 278 18.28 -19.57 -0.51
N ASP A 279 18.90 -20.76 -0.47
CA ASP A 279 20.02 -21.08 0.44
C ASP A 279 21.39 -21.10 -0.26
N GLY A 280 21.47 -20.61 -1.50
CA GLY A 280 22.72 -20.65 -2.24
C GLY A 280 23.63 -19.45 -1.97
N GLU A 281 24.93 -19.68 -2.10
CA GLU A 281 25.96 -18.66 -1.91
C GLU A 281 26.47 -18.10 -3.23
N ALA A 282 26.99 -16.87 -3.18
CA ALA A 282 27.64 -16.25 -4.33
C ALA A 282 28.96 -16.97 -4.65
N ARG A 283 29.16 -17.32 -5.93
CA ARG A 283 30.41 -17.98 -6.37
C ARG A 283 30.78 -17.63 -7.80
N THR A 284 32.06 -17.78 -8.10
CA THR A 284 32.63 -17.62 -9.44
C THR A 284 33.33 -18.92 -9.84
N ASP A 285 33.00 -19.44 -11.02
CA ASP A 285 33.57 -20.68 -11.57
C ASP A 285 34.08 -20.43 -13.00
N TRP A 286 35.34 -20.81 -13.25
CA TRP A 286 35.97 -20.71 -14.57
C TRP A 286 36.19 -22.10 -15.16
N ASP A 287 35.54 -22.38 -16.29
CA ASP A 287 35.78 -23.58 -17.08
C ASP A 287 36.62 -23.24 -18.33
N GLU A 288 37.90 -23.61 -18.30
CA GLU A 288 38.81 -23.39 -19.43
C GLU A 288 38.42 -24.20 -20.67
N ALA A 289 37.84 -25.39 -20.51
CA ALA A 289 37.53 -26.27 -21.63
C ALA A 289 36.37 -25.74 -22.47
N SER A 290 35.32 -25.23 -21.82
CA SER A 290 34.18 -24.59 -22.48
C SER A 290 34.35 -23.08 -22.67
N ARG A 291 35.38 -22.46 -22.05
CA ARG A 291 35.62 -21.01 -22.04
C ARG A 291 34.42 -20.24 -21.49
N VAL A 292 33.85 -20.72 -20.38
CA VAL A 292 32.72 -20.09 -19.71
C VAL A 292 33.12 -19.66 -18.30
N LEU A 293 32.96 -18.36 -18.01
CA LEU A 293 33.04 -17.80 -16.68
C LEU A 293 31.61 -17.70 -16.11
N THR A 294 31.27 -18.54 -15.15
CA THR A 294 29.95 -18.53 -14.51
C THR A 294 30.01 -17.80 -13.18
N VAL A 295 29.20 -16.75 -13.03
CA VAL A 295 28.97 -16.04 -11.77
C VAL A 295 27.58 -16.44 -11.28
N THR A 296 27.51 -17.08 -10.11
CA THR A 296 26.23 -17.42 -9.48
C THR A 296 25.96 -16.46 -8.33
N LEU A 297 24.77 -15.85 -8.28
CA LEU A 297 24.38 -14.91 -7.24
C LEU A 297 23.18 -15.42 -6.41
N PRO A 298 23.14 -15.19 -5.09
CA PRO A 298 21.96 -15.38 -4.27
C PRO A 298 20.82 -14.46 -4.71
N GLN A 299 19.60 -14.80 -4.30
CA GLN A 299 18.44 -13.96 -4.53
C GLN A 299 18.67 -12.54 -3.99
N ALA A 300 18.08 -11.55 -4.68
CA ALA A 300 18.14 -10.14 -4.30
C ALA A 300 19.55 -9.54 -4.20
N THR A 301 20.50 -10.05 -4.99
CA THR A 301 21.90 -9.60 -4.95
C THR A 301 22.27 -8.84 -6.24
N THR A 302 22.91 -7.68 -6.07
CA THR A 302 23.54 -6.92 -7.16
C THR A 302 25.04 -6.79 -6.91
N VAL A 303 25.86 -7.18 -7.89
CA VAL A 303 27.33 -7.08 -7.83
C VAL A 303 27.83 -6.20 -8.98
N ARG A 304 28.69 -5.23 -8.67
CA ARG A 304 29.39 -4.40 -9.66
C ARG A 304 30.78 -4.94 -9.93
N VAL A 305 31.08 -5.23 -11.19
CA VAL A 305 32.34 -5.83 -11.63
C VAL A 305 33.04 -4.91 -12.62
N ARG A 306 34.32 -4.62 -12.39
CA ARG A 306 35.13 -3.87 -13.38
C ARG A 306 35.75 -4.84 -14.37
N LEU A 307 35.51 -4.61 -15.66
CA LEU A 307 36.03 -5.39 -16.78
C LEU A 307 37.05 -4.55 -17.57
N LEU A 308 38.32 -4.96 -17.59
CA LEU A 308 39.39 -4.27 -18.30
C LEU A 308 40.35 -5.22 -19.01
N SER A 309 41.15 -4.66 -19.92
CA SER A 309 42.23 -5.36 -20.60
C SER A 309 43.51 -5.28 -19.77
N VAL A 310 44.23 -6.39 -19.68
CA VAL A 310 45.54 -6.42 -19.03
C VAL A 310 46.61 -5.98 -20.02
N VAL A 311 47.40 -5.00 -19.60
CA VAL A 311 48.57 -4.47 -20.30
C VAL A 311 49.81 -4.87 -19.52
N GLU A 312 50.61 -5.76 -20.12
CA GLU A 312 51.87 -6.23 -19.51
C GLU A 312 53.07 -5.38 -19.92
N ARG A 313 53.05 -4.87 -21.16
CA ARG A 313 54.09 -4.01 -21.73
C ARG A 313 53.82 -2.54 -21.44
N THR A 314 53.72 -2.20 -20.15
CA THR A 314 53.48 -0.82 -19.67
C THR A 314 54.62 0.12 -20.07
N ASP A 315 55.82 -0.40 -20.29
CA ASP A 315 56.99 0.31 -20.82
C ASP A 315 56.76 0.95 -22.20
N LEU A 316 55.78 0.45 -22.97
CA LEU A 316 55.39 1.00 -24.27
C LEU A 316 54.41 2.17 -24.16
N MET A 317 53.87 2.45 -22.97
CA MET A 317 52.89 3.50 -22.73
C MET A 317 53.58 4.82 -22.40
N GLY A 318 53.46 5.79 -23.28
CA GLY A 318 54.04 7.13 -23.12
C GLY A 318 53.51 7.89 -21.91
N VAL A 319 52.30 7.57 -21.44
CA VAL A 319 51.75 8.13 -20.20
C VAL A 319 52.63 7.80 -18.98
N LEU A 320 53.21 6.59 -18.93
CA LEU A 320 54.13 6.22 -17.86
C LEU A 320 55.39 7.10 -17.90
N ARG A 321 55.91 7.40 -19.10
CA ARG A 321 57.04 8.33 -19.25
C ARG A 321 56.71 9.75 -18.81
N TRP A 322 55.53 10.26 -19.14
CA TRP A 322 55.10 11.57 -18.63
C TRP A 322 54.99 11.59 -17.11
N CYS A 323 54.51 10.51 -16.49
CA CYS A 323 54.53 10.40 -15.04
C CYS A 323 55.95 10.44 -14.49
N GLU A 324 56.88 9.67 -15.06
CA GLU A 324 58.30 9.66 -14.66
C GLU A 324 59.01 11.02 -14.85
N GLU A 325 58.60 11.81 -15.84
CA GLU A 325 59.16 13.14 -16.14
C GLU A 325 58.64 14.22 -15.19
N GLU A 326 57.35 14.18 -14.83
CA GLU A 326 56.66 15.26 -14.13
C GLU A 326 56.42 15.00 -12.63
N LEU A 327 56.34 13.74 -12.20
CA LEU A 327 56.09 13.34 -10.82
C LEU A 327 57.38 12.93 -10.10
N VAL A 328 57.41 13.06 -8.78
CA VAL A 328 58.55 12.68 -7.93
C VAL A 328 58.09 12.06 -6.61
N GLY A 329 58.91 11.19 -6.02
CA GLY A 329 58.63 10.57 -4.71
C GLY A 329 57.35 9.73 -4.70
N ASP A 330 56.61 9.79 -3.59
CA ASP A 330 55.42 8.96 -3.33
C ASP A 330 54.32 9.07 -4.41
N ASP A 331 54.18 10.24 -5.04
CA ASP A 331 53.18 10.45 -6.11
C ASP A 331 53.55 9.68 -7.38
N LEU A 332 54.86 9.62 -7.72
CA LEU A 332 55.36 8.80 -8.82
C LEU A 332 55.18 7.31 -8.52
N ASP A 333 55.61 6.86 -7.33
CA ASP A 333 55.50 5.46 -6.91
C ASP A 333 54.03 4.98 -6.95
N ARG A 334 53.10 5.83 -6.51
CA ARG A 334 51.67 5.55 -6.59
C ARG A 334 51.16 5.47 -8.03
N ALA A 335 51.55 6.41 -8.90
CA ALA A 335 51.11 6.42 -10.29
C ALA A 335 51.63 5.21 -11.07
N VAL A 336 52.91 4.88 -10.90
CA VAL A 336 53.56 3.69 -11.49
C VAL A 336 52.87 2.43 -10.98
N GLY A 337 52.70 2.29 -9.66
CA GLY A 337 52.03 1.14 -9.05
C GLY A 337 50.61 0.94 -9.60
N LEU A 338 49.82 2.02 -9.73
CA LEU A 338 48.48 1.93 -10.33
C LEU A 338 48.51 1.51 -11.81
N ILE A 339 49.52 1.90 -12.59
CA ILE A 339 49.65 1.50 -13.99
C ILE A 339 50.09 0.03 -14.10
N GLU A 340 51.13 -0.37 -13.37
CA GLU A 340 51.65 -1.74 -13.36
C GLU A 340 50.60 -2.74 -12.83
N GLU A 341 49.85 -2.36 -11.82
CA GLU A 341 48.73 -3.15 -11.29
C GLU A 341 47.48 -3.12 -12.19
N ASN A 342 47.47 -2.43 -13.34
CA ASN A 342 46.29 -2.30 -14.22
C ASN A 342 45.07 -1.67 -13.51
N ARG A 343 45.31 -0.59 -12.77
CA ARG A 343 44.32 0.20 -11.99
C ARG A 343 44.19 1.65 -12.47
N SER A 344 44.94 2.03 -13.49
CA SER A 344 44.94 3.39 -14.02
C SER A 344 44.03 3.50 -15.25
N TRP A 345 42.98 4.32 -15.16
CA TRP A 345 42.08 4.62 -16.28
C TRP A 345 42.81 5.22 -17.49
N LEU A 346 43.97 5.86 -17.29
CA LEU A 346 44.78 6.46 -18.35
C LEU A 346 45.44 5.43 -19.28
N VAL A 347 45.59 4.19 -18.82
CA VAL A 347 46.23 3.09 -19.57
C VAL A 347 45.22 1.99 -19.87
N THR A 348 44.38 1.65 -18.88
CA THR A 348 43.40 0.54 -18.94
C THR A 348 42.03 1.01 -18.44
N PRO A 349 41.28 1.81 -19.23
CA PRO A 349 39.87 2.09 -18.92
C PRO A 349 39.08 0.79 -18.78
N TRP A 350 38.01 0.81 -17.97
CA TRP A 350 37.17 -0.36 -17.69
C TRP A 350 35.70 -0.11 -18.02
N HIS A 351 34.98 -1.19 -18.33
CA HIS A 351 33.53 -1.21 -18.23
C HIS A 351 33.12 -1.54 -16.79
N GLU A 352 32.08 -0.90 -16.29
CA GLU A 352 31.39 -1.33 -15.08
C GLU A 352 30.24 -2.23 -15.49
N LEU A 353 30.37 -3.53 -15.18
CA LEU A 353 29.32 -4.51 -15.34
C LEU A 353 28.47 -4.57 -14.10
N GLU A 354 27.16 -4.66 -14.27
CA GLU A 354 26.21 -4.90 -13.19
C GLU A 354 25.61 -6.30 -13.35
N LEU A 355 25.79 -7.15 -12.34
CA LEU A 355 25.27 -8.50 -12.29
C LEU A 355 24.14 -8.54 -11.28
N VAL A 356 22.92 -8.83 -11.73
CA VAL A 356 21.69 -8.69 -10.92
C VAL A 356 20.94 -10.02 -10.84
N HIS A 357 20.66 -10.46 -9.62
CA HIS A 357 19.65 -11.49 -9.37
C HIS A 357 18.37 -10.83 -8.86
N ALA A 358 17.48 -10.53 -9.80
CA ALA A 358 16.21 -9.87 -9.57
C ALA A 358 15.17 -10.84 -9.01
N VAL A 359 14.47 -10.42 -7.95
CA VAL A 359 13.36 -11.18 -7.35
C VAL A 359 12.03 -10.47 -7.57
N GLN A 360 11.01 -11.21 -8.00
CA GLN A 360 9.70 -10.64 -8.31
C GLN A 360 9.03 -10.06 -7.06
N HIS A 361 9.00 -10.84 -5.98
CA HIS A 361 8.49 -10.40 -4.68
C HIS A 361 9.62 -10.22 -3.66
N PRO A 362 9.47 -9.30 -2.69
CA PRO A 362 10.33 -9.26 -1.51
C PRO A 362 10.45 -10.63 -0.85
N LEU A 363 11.65 -10.97 -0.37
CA LEU A 363 11.94 -12.29 0.20
C LEU A 363 11.27 -12.52 1.57
N VAL A 364 10.79 -11.46 2.21
CA VAL A 364 10.13 -11.49 3.52
C VAL A 364 8.73 -10.90 3.37
N VAL A 365 7.73 -11.62 3.89
CA VAL A 365 6.36 -11.11 4.04
C VAL A 365 6.33 -10.10 5.19
N PRO A 366 5.85 -8.86 4.97
CA PRO A 366 5.93 -7.79 5.95
C PRO A 366 4.77 -7.86 6.97
N ASP A 367 4.71 -8.92 7.75
CA ASP A 367 3.68 -9.08 8.80
C ASP A 367 3.88 -8.06 9.92
N LEU A 368 2.83 -7.32 10.27
CA LEU A 368 2.90 -6.29 11.30
C LEU A 368 3.10 -6.87 12.70
N GLU A 369 4.19 -6.45 13.36
CA GLU A 369 4.51 -6.81 14.74
C GLU A 369 4.27 -5.62 15.69
N ALA A 370 3.72 -5.90 16.87
CA ALA A 370 3.54 -4.94 17.96
C ALA A 370 2.85 -3.61 17.55
N LEU A 371 1.91 -3.66 16.59
CA LEU A 371 1.18 -2.49 16.15
C LEU A 371 0.30 -1.94 17.28
N THR A 372 0.47 -0.65 17.57
CA THR A 372 -0.32 0.11 18.53
C THR A 372 -0.74 1.44 17.91
N GLY A 373 -1.76 2.07 18.47
CA GLY A 373 -2.16 3.40 18.05
C GLY A 373 -2.77 4.22 19.18
N ASP A 374 -2.73 5.53 19.01
CA ASP A 374 -3.25 6.51 19.96
C ASP A 374 -3.95 7.66 19.23
N ARG A 375 -4.93 8.28 19.90
CA ARG A 375 -5.65 9.44 19.39
C ARG A 375 -5.79 10.52 20.44
N GLY A 376 -5.46 11.76 20.07
CA GLY A 376 -5.73 12.92 20.91
C GLY A 376 -7.15 13.47 20.74
N HIS A 377 -7.66 14.20 21.75
CA HIS A 377 -8.94 14.92 21.66
C HIS A 377 -8.99 15.88 20.47
N GLY A 378 -10.10 15.87 19.74
CA GLY A 378 -10.36 16.71 18.57
C GLY A 378 -9.45 16.44 17.36
N ARG A 379 -8.59 15.42 17.42
CA ARG A 379 -7.70 15.07 16.31
C ARG A 379 -8.43 14.26 15.28
N THR A 380 -8.19 14.59 14.01
CA THR A 380 -8.62 13.79 12.86
C THR A 380 -7.59 12.72 12.49
N THR A 381 -6.34 12.88 12.94
CA THR A 381 -5.26 11.90 12.80
C THR A 381 -5.28 10.81 13.87
N PHE A 382 -4.72 9.66 13.55
CA PHE A 382 -4.44 8.54 14.45
C PHE A 382 -2.95 8.18 14.40
N ASP A 383 -2.30 8.26 15.56
CA ASP A 383 -0.88 7.97 15.68
C ASP A 383 -0.67 6.45 15.70
N LEU A 384 0.36 5.96 15.02
CA LEU A 384 0.67 4.54 14.87
C LEU A 384 2.12 4.28 15.24
N ALA A 385 2.36 3.18 15.93
CA ALA A 385 3.70 2.67 16.20
C ALA A 385 3.73 1.15 16.05
N GLY A 386 4.77 0.61 15.43
CA GLY A 386 4.89 -0.82 15.17
C GLY A 386 6.23 -1.21 14.56
N VAL A 387 6.36 -2.49 14.25
CA VAL A 387 7.55 -3.09 13.66
C VAL A 387 7.16 -3.91 12.43
N VAL A 388 7.95 -3.83 11.37
CA VAL A 388 7.75 -4.58 10.12
C VAL A 388 9.02 -5.37 9.79
N PRO A 389 8.96 -6.70 9.65
CA PRO A 389 10.08 -7.49 9.15
C PRO A 389 10.29 -7.23 7.65
N VAL A 390 11.55 -7.08 7.24
CA VAL A 390 11.94 -6.83 5.84
C VAL A 390 13.23 -7.55 5.50
N ASP A 391 13.36 -7.94 4.24
CA ASP A 391 14.67 -8.18 3.63
C ASP A 391 15.10 -6.91 2.89
N VAL A 392 16.15 -6.27 3.39
CA VAL A 392 16.58 -4.93 2.93
C VAL A 392 17.01 -4.94 1.47
N ALA A 393 17.60 -6.04 1.00
CA ALA A 393 18.13 -6.13 -0.35
C ALA A 393 17.00 -6.27 -1.40
N SER A 394 15.95 -7.01 -1.06
CA SER A 394 14.78 -7.22 -1.94
C SER A 394 13.67 -6.19 -1.81
N THR A 395 13.71 -5.28 -0.83
CA THR A 395 12.60 -4.35 -0.56
C THR A 395 12.94 -2.91 -0.97
N GLU A 396 12.19 -2.33 -1.92
CA GLU A 396 12.29 -0.92 -2.32
C GLU A 396 11.70 0.01 -1.25
N ARG A 397 10.49 -0.35 -0.79
CA ARG A 397 9.66 0.45 0.11
C ARG A 397 8.62 -0.41 0.81
N VAL A 398 8.14 0.11 1.93
CA VAL A 398 7.09 -0.47 2.76
C VAL A 398 5.94 0.53 2.84
N GLU A 399 4.72 0.11 2.58
CA GLU A 399 3.51 0.94 2.61
C GLU A 399 2.55 0.40 3.68
N LEU A 400 2.14 1.27 4.61
CA LEU A 400 1.09 0.94 5.59
C LEU A 400 -0.24 1.51 5.10
N ALA A 401 -1.25 0.66 4.94
CA ALA A 401 -2.59 1.06 4.54
C ALA A 401 -3.63 0.56 5.54
N GLY A 402 -4.66 1.36 5.79
CA GLY A 402 -5.82 1.01 6.59
C GLY A 402 -7.06 0.85 5.72
N SER A 403 -7.89 -0.14 6.03
CA SER A 403 -9.20 -0.36 5.41
C SER A 403 -10.26 -0.55 6.49
N TRP A 404 -11.45 -0.01 6.25
CA TRP A 404 -12.56 -0.11 7.18
C TRP A 404 -13.88 -0.04 6.42
N SER A 405 -14.95 -0.30 7.15
CA SER A 405 -16.31 -0.05 6.68
C SER A 405 -17.00 0.88 7.65
N GLU A 406 -17.84 1.78 7.16
CA GLU A 406 -18.62 2.69 8.00
C GLU A 406 -20.02 2.92 7.45
N TRP A 407 -20.94 3.27 8.34
CA TRP A 407 -22.24 3.81 7.99
C TRP A 407 -22.13 5.29 7.63
N VAL A 408 -22.75 5.65 6.52
CA VAL A 408 -22.92 7.04 6.08
C VAL A 408 -24.40 7.35 6.02
N ASP A 409 -24.81 8.38 6.73
CA ASP A 409 -26.16 8.92 6.73
C ASP A 409 -26.11 10.44 6.58
N ASP A 410 -25.99 10.92 5.34
CA ASP A 410 -25.99 12.34 5.02
C ASP A 410 -27.30 12.70 4.28
N PRO A 411 -28.19 13.52 4.87
CA PRO A 411 -29.45 13.91 4.24
C PRO A 411 -29.28 14.79 2.99
N ASP A 412 -28.12 15.43 2.83
CA ASP A 412 -27.81 16.29 1.68
C ASP A 412 -27.13 15.52 0.54
N GLU A 413 -26.77 14.24 0.75
CA GLU A 413 -26.12 13.41 -0.27
C GLU A 413 -27.12 13.01 -1.38
N PRO A 414 -26.74 13.13 -2.68
CA PRO A 414 -27.61 12.71 -3.77
C PRO A 414 -27.89 11.20 -3.72
N ALA A 415 -29.06 10.80 -4.24
CA ALA A 415 -29.46 9.40 -4.31
C ALA A 415 -28.37 8.51 -4.93
N GLY A 416 -28.16 7.34 -4.34
CA GLY A 416 -27.20 6.35 -4.81
C GLY A 416 -27.52 5.83 -6.22
N PRO A 417 -26.65 4.99 -6.81
CA PRO A 417 -26.84 4.41 -8.14
C PRO A 417 -28.13 3.58 -8.29
N ASP A 418 -28.64 3.06 -7.17
CA ASP A 418 -29.89 2.32 -7.04
C ASP A 418 -31.11 3.21 -6.78
N GLY A 419 -30.92 4.54 -6.68
CA GLY A 419 -31.94 5.52 -6.36
C GLY A 419 -32.28 5.60 -4.86
N SER A 420 -31.58 4.85 -3.99
CA SER A 420 -31.78 4.92 -2.55
C SER A 420 -31.16 6.20 -1.98
N THR A 421 -31.85 6.81 -1.01
CA THR A 421 -31.40 8.02 -0.29
C THR A 421 -31.21 7.75 1.21
N GLY A 422 -31.23 6.47 1.61
CA GLY A 422 -31.13 6.04 3.00
C GLY A 422 -29.69 5.90 3.50
N PRO A 423 -29.52 5.55 4.78
CA PRO A 423 -28.22 5.22 5.33
C PRO A 423 -27.63 4.00 4.61
N ARG A 424 -26.34 4.05 4.34
CA ARG A 424 -25.64 3.00 3.58
C ARG A 424 -24.30 2.70 4.21
N ARG A 425 -23.87 1.45 4.06
CA ARG A 425 -22.55 1.01 4.51
C ARG A 425 -21.56 1.11 3.35
N VAL A 426 -20.45 1.78 3.57
CA VAL A 426 -19.38 1.97 2.59
C VAL A 426 -18.10 1.28 3.04
N SER A 427 -17.32 0.79 2.08
CA SER A 427 -15.97 0.28 2.33
C SER A 427 -14.96 1.32 1.87
N LEU A 428 -14.06 1.71 2.75
CA LEU A 428 -13.05 2.73 2.53
C LEU A 428 -11.66 2.15 2.81
N ALA A 429 -10.68 2.69 2.11
CA ALA A 429 -9.27 2.38 2.34
C ALA A 429 -8.41 3.61 2.05
N SER A 430 -7.34 3.76 2.82
CA SER A 430 -6.36 4.83 2.64
C SER A 430 -4.97 4.37 3.06
N THR A 431 -3.97 4.89 2.34
CA THR A 431 -2.56 4.74 2.71
C THR A 431 -2.28 5.66 3.90
N ALA A 432 -1.83 5.11 5.02
CA ALA A 432 -1.38 5.89 6.16
C ALA A 432 -0.06 6.59 5.84
N PHE A 433 0.94 5.84 5.37
CA PHE A 433 2.22 6.39 4.91
C PHE A 433 3.02 5.36 4.11
N VAL A 434 4.07 5.85 3.43
CA VAL A 434 5.06 5.04 2.71
C VAL A 434 6.46 5.30 3.30
N LEU A 435 7.20 4.22 3.52
CA LEU A 435 8.59 4.19 3.98
C LEU A 435 9.52 3.69 2.86
N PRO A 436 10.19 4.57 2.11
CA PRO A 436 11.23 4.16 1.16
C PRO A 436 12.46 3.64 1.90
N MET A 437 12.95 2.45 1.57
CA MET A 437 14.08 1.83 2.28
C MET A 437 15.36 2.65 2.18
N ALA A 438 15.58 3.37 1.07
CA ALA A 438 16.71 4.29 0.94
C ALA A 438 16.72 5.40 2.02
N ARG A 439 15.54 5.88 2.46
CA ARG A 439 15.42 6.84 3.57
C ARG A 439 15.58 6.18 4.93
N VAL A 440 15.03 4.98 5.09
CA VAL A 440 15.18 4.17 6.32
C VAL A 440 16.67 3.90 6.59
N LEU A 441 17.42 3.50 5.57
CA LEU A 441 18.85 3.20 5.67
C LEU A 441 19.73 4.44 5.88
N ALA A 442 19.27 5.61 5.44
CA ALA A 442 19.96 6.88 5.68
C ALA A 442 19.68 7.47 7.07
N ALA A 443 18.69 6.93 7.80
CA ALA A 443 18.37 7.37 9.15
C ALA A 443 19.51 6.97 10.12
N PRO A 444 19.79 7.78 11.15
CA PRO A 444 20.80 7.43 12.14
C PRO A 444 20.45 6.08 12.81
N PRO A 445 21.42 5.17 12.96
CA PRO A 445 21.18 3.84 13.50
C PRO A 445 20.75 3.92 14.97
N ASP A 446 19.74 3.12 15.33
CA ASP A 446 19.28 2.77 16.69
C ASP A 446 19.54 3.84 17.77
N GLN A 447 18.98 5.03 17.57
CA GLN A 447 18.85 6.01 18.65
C GLN A 447 17.48 5.85 19.31
N GLU A 448 17.48 5.69 20.63
CA GLU A 448 16.28 5.67 21.47
C GLU A 448 15.50 6.97 21.20
N GLY A 449 14.27 6.86 20.67
CA GLY A 449 13.44 8.02 20.31
C GLY A 449 13.34 8.34 18.80
N SER A 450 14.07 7.65 17.93
CA SER A 450 13.90 7.78 16.48
C SER A 450 12.52 7.32 16.01
N ALA A 451 11.88 8.13 15.14
CA ALA A 451 10.57 7.79 14.56
C ALA A 451 10.63 6.64 13.55
N VAL A 452 11.80 6.40 12.95
CA VAL A 452 12.05 5.26 12.06
C VAL A 452 13.46 4.75 12.30
N SER A 453 13.63 3.44 12.41
CA SER A 453 14.94 2.81 12.57
C SER A 453 14.94 1.39 12.02
N LEU A 454 16.11 0.91 11.56
CA LEU A 454 16.32 -0.47 11.13
C LEU A 454 16.96 -1.27 12.26
N LEU A 455 16.13 -2.03 12.97
CA LEU A 455 16.53 -2.92 14.05
C LEU A 455 17.18 -4.19 13.48
N ASP A 456 18.34 -4.56 14.02
CA ASP A 456 19.09 -5.79 13.70
C ASP A 456 19.34 -6.01 12.18
N GLY A 457 19.25 -4.96 11.37
CA GLY A 457 19.38 -5.03 9.92
C GLY A 457 18.22 -5.70 9.17
N ARG A 458 17.11 -6.06 9.85
CA ARG A 458 16.02 -6.87 9.27
C ARG A 458 14.61 -6.46 9.67
N ARG A 459 14.45 -5.48 10.57
CA ARG A 459 13.14 -5.04 11.04
C ARG A 459 13.05 -3.53 11.04
N VAL A 460 12.05 -2.96 10.38
CA VAL A 460 11.80 -1.52 10.38
C VAL A 460 10.87 -1.20 11.55
N SER A 461 11.36 -0.48 12.54
CA SER A 461 10.53 0.16 13.57
C SER A 461 10.03 1.51 13.04
N PHE A 462 8.77 1.82 13.32
CA PHE A 462 8.19 3.12 13.03
C PHE A 462 7.33 3.64 14.19
N ALA A 463 7.27 4.96 14.35
CA ALA A 463 6.36 5.66 15.24
C ALA A 463 6.01 7.03 14.63
N THR A 464 4.72 7.31 14.40
CA THR A 464 4.27 8.60 13.84
C THR A 464 4.31 9.74 14.86
N ARG A 465 4.39 9.40 16.14
CA ARG A 465 4.59 10.33 17.25
C ARG A 465 5.69 9.84 18.18
N PRO A 466 6.96 10.23 17.94
CA PRO A 466 8.06 9.80 18.78
C PRO A 466 7.97 10.41 20.20
N PRO A 467 8.61 9.78 21.21
CA PRO A 467 8.59 10.26 22.60
C PRO A 467 9.20 11.66 22.78
N GLU A 468 10.20 12.01 21.96
CA GLU A 468 10.84 13.33 21.97
C GLU A 468 10.18 14.22 20.90
N LEU A 469 9.44 15.24 21.35
CA LEU A 469 8.83 16.27 20.48
C LEU A 469 9.93 17.16 19.85
N GLY A 470 10.59 16.65 18.80
CA GLY A 470 11.33 17.47 17.83
C GLY A 470 10.44 17.94 16.68
N ASP A 471 11.03 18.69 15.72
CA ASP A 471 10.37 19.15 14.47
C ASP A 471 10.10 18.00 13.47
N TRP A 472 9.85 16.79 13.95
CA TRP A 472 9.81 15.58 13.13
C TRP A 472 8.42 15.33 12.53
N THR A 473 8.35 15.06 11.22
CA THR A 473 7.07 14.94 10.48
C THR A 473 6.94 13.66 9.65
N TRP A 474 7.84 12.67 9.80
CA TRP A 474 7.85 11.48 8.95
C TRP A 474 8.20 10.17 9.71
N PRO A 475 7.34 9.14 9.72
CA PRO A 475 6.08 9.05 8.99
C PRO A 475 4.99 9.94 9.60
N PRO A 476 4.08 10.48 8.77
CA PRO A 476 2.90 11.17 9.26
C PRO A 476 1.94 10.19 9.95
N ALA A 477 1.15 10.70 10.89
CA ALA A 477 0.00 9.99 11.45
C ALA A 477 -1.04 9.69 10.36
N HIS A 478 -1.86 8.66 10.54
CA HIS A 478 -2.92 8.32 9.59
C HIS A 478 -4.05 9.35 9.68
N GLU A 479 -4.33 10.08 8.60
CA GLU A 479 -5.35 11.13 8.55
C GLU A 479 -6.69 10.59 8.05
N PHE A 480 -7.77 10.80 8.83
CA PHE A 480 -9.13 10.43 8.45
C PHE A 480 -9.98 11.61 7.97
N GLY A 481 -9.60 12.85 8.27
CA GLY A 481 -10.36 14.07 7.94
C GLY A 481 -11.53 14.37 8.87
N ASP A 482 -11.86 13.48 9.81
CA ASP A 482 -12.93 13.67 10.79
C ASP A 482 -12.57 13.03 12.15
N THR A 483 -13.44 13.20 13.15
CA THR A 483 -13.23 12.73 14.52
C THR A 483 -13.99 11.44 14.85
N ARG A 484 -14.48 10.71 13.86
CA ARG A 484 -15.35 9.52 14.04
C ARG A 484 -14.58 8.32 14.58
N HIS A 485 -15.31 7.46 15.28
CA HIS A 485 -14.89 6.11 15.66
C HIS A 485 -14.87 5.17 14.45
N ARG A 486 -13.83 4.33 14.36
CA ARG A 486 -13.68 3.30 13.30
C ARG A 486 -12.96 2.07 13.82
N THR A 487 -13.37 0.91 13.36
CA THR A 487 -12.55 -0.32 13.45
C THR A 487 -11.76 -0.47 12.15
N VAL A 488 -10.43 -0.27 12.21
CA VAL A 488 -9.57 -0.19 11.02
C VAL A 488 -8.65 -1.41 10.94
N SER A 489 -8.68 -2.08 9.80
CA SER A 489 -7.81 -3.19 9.45
C SER A 489 -6.57 -2.66 8.73
N TYR A 490 -5.42 -2.68 9.40
CA TYR A 490 -4.14 -2.22 8.87
C TYR A 490 -3.33 -3.36 8.30
N ALA A 491 -2.82 -3.20 7.08
CA ALA A 491 -1.91 -4.15 6.44
C ALA A 491 -0.71 -3.40 5.86
N VAL A 492 0.42 -4.08 5.79
CA VAL A 492 1.63 -3.56 5.20
C VAL A 492 1.89 -4.24 3.86
N THR A 493 2.25 -3.45 2.86
CA THR A 493 2.66 -3.92 1.54
C THR A 493 4.12 -3.56 1.30
N ALA A 494 4.99 -4.55 1.07
CA ALA A 494 6.37 -4.35 0.67
C ALA A 494 6.50 -4.51 -0.85
N ALA A 495 7.19 -3.58 -1.52
CA ALA A 495 7.44 -3.64 -2.96
C ALA A 495 8.88 -4.06 -3.27
N SER A 496 9.08 -4.86 -4.32
CA SER A 496 10.40 -5.36 -4.71
C SER A 496 11.33 -4.23 -5.16
N SER A 497 12.61 -4.29 -4.80
CA SER A 497 13.68 -3.39 -5.29
C SER A 497 14.02 -3.62 -6.77
N PHE A 498 13.58 -4.73 -7.35
CA PHE A 498 13.89 -5.15 -8.73
C PHE A 498 12.72 -4.95 -9.69
N ARG A 499 11.77 -4.07 -9.36
CA ARG A 499 10.56 -3.84 -10.16
C ARG A 499 10.84 -3.56 -11.64
N GLU A 500 11.87 -2.77 -11.92
CA GLU A 500 12.30 -2.44 -13.29
C GLU A 500 12.83 -3.64 -14.11
N ASP A 501 13.12 -4.76 -13.45
CA ASP A 501 13.57 -6.00 -14.07
C ASP A 501 12.41 -6.90 -14.54
N PHE A 502 11.16 -6.45 -14.36
CA PHE A 502 9.94 -7.17 -14.74
C PHE A 502 9.10 -6.37 -15.73
N PRO A 503 8.12 -7.00 -16.42
CA PRO A 503 7.34 -6.36 -17.46
C PRO A 503 6.57 -5.14 -16.91
N ALA A 504 6.56 -4.06 -17.69
CA ALA A 504 5.89 -2.83 -17.29
C ALA A 504 4.39 -3.02 -16.95
N ALA A 505 3.72 -3.99 -17.60
CA ALA A 505 2.33 -4.35 -17.31
C ALA A 505 2.13 -4.84 -15.86
N TRP A 506 3.11 -5.56 -15.30
CA TRP A 506 3.04 -6.08 -13.93
C TRP A 506 3.24 -4.98 -12.88
N LEU A 507 3.87 -3.85 -13.25
CA LEU A 507 4.14 -2.76 -12.29
C LEU A 507 2.88 -2.01 -11.85
N SER A 508 1.82 -2.04 -12.66
CA SER A 508 0.52 -1.45 -12.36
C SER A 508 -0.44 -2.41 -11.65
N GLU A 509 -0.12 -3.70 -11.58
CA GLU A 509 -0.98 -4.72 -10.97
C GLU A 509 -0.61 -4.93 -9.48
N PRO A 510 -1.54 -4.65 -8.54
CA PRO A 510 -1.31 -4.91 -7.13
C PRO A 510 -0.93 -6.38 -6.87
N GLY A 511 0.09 -6.61 -6.05
CA GLY A 511 0.51 -7.96 -5.68
C GLY A 511 1.43 -8.66 -6.69
N ARG A 512 1.70 -8.07 -7.87
CA ARG A 512 2.61 -8.68 -8.86
C ARG A 512 4.09 -8.46 -8.61
N THR A 513 4.44 -7.36 -7.98
CA THR A 513 5.82 -7.01 -7.61
C THR A 513 5.90 -6.53 -6.17
N SER A 514 4.92 -6.95 -5.38
CA SER A 514 4.73 -6.55 -3.99
C SER A 514 4.05 -7.66 -3.22
N VAL A 515 4.35 -7.78 -1.94
CA VAL A 515 3.69 -8.73 -1.04
C VAL A 515 3.04 -7.98 0.12
N THR A 516 1.82 -8.37 0.47
CA THR A 516 1.05 -7.77 1.57
C THR A 516 1.01 -8.74 2.75
N GLY A 517 1.39 -8.27 3.93
CA GLY A 517 1.33 -9.06 5.17
C GLY A 517 -0.09 -9.19 5.72
N ALA A 518 -0.21 -10.01 6.78
CA ALA A 518 -1.45 -10.19 7.51
C ALA A 518 -1.95 -8.86 8.13
N ALA A 519 -3.25 -8.63 8.05
CA ALA A 519 -3.84 -7.42 8.58
C ALA A 519 -4.04 -7.49 10.10
N VAL A 520 -3.82 -6.37 10.78
CA VAL A 520 -4.04 -6.18 12.22
C VAL A 520 -5.14 -5.16 12.41
N VAL A 521 -6.15 -5.50 13.22
CA VAL A 521 -7.30 -4.63 13.49
C VAL A 521 -7.01 -3.77 14.71
N LEU A 522 -7.18 -2.46 14.56
CA LEU A 522 -7.15 -1.49 15.66
C LEU A 522 -8.48 -0.76 15.78
N ASP A 523 -8.84 -0.46 17.02
CA ASP A 523 -9.96 0.42 17.36
C ASP A 523 -9.48 1.88 17.38
N VAL A 524 -10.06 2.71 16.51
CA VAL A 524 -9.79 4.14 16.44
C VAL A 524 -10.93 4.87 17.15
N PRO A 525 -10.76 5.36 18.39
CA PRO A 525 -11.85 5.95 19.15
C PRO A 525 -12.33 7.27 18.55
N SER A 526 -13.61 7.60 18.77
CA SER A 526 -14.12 8.95 18.49
C SER A 526 -13.40 9.97 19.36
N SER A 527 -12.95 11.08 18.76
CA SER A 527 -12.14 12.09 19.44
C SER A 527 -12.89 13.38 19.76
N ALA A 528 -14.16 13.51 19.34
CA ALA A 528 -15.01 14.66 19.61
C ALA A 528 -16.36 14.24 20.20
N VAL A 529 -17.01 15.20 20.86
CA VAL A 529 -18.36 15.02 21.41
C VAL A 529 -19.36 14.85 20.25
N PRO A 530 -20.23 13.82 20.26
CA PRO A 530 -21.27 13.65 19.24
C PRO A 530 -22.23 14.85 19.24
N PRO A 531 -22.85 15.18 18.09
CA PRO A 531 -23.94 16.14 18.06
C PRO A 531 -25.15 15.63 18.88
N PRO A 532 -25.98 16.50 19.46
CA PRO A 532 -27.20 16.09 20.15
C PRO A 532 -28.18 15.39 19.19
N PRO A 533 -29.02 14.45 19.68
CA PRO A 533 -30.00 13.80 18.83
C PRO A 533 -31.11 14.79 18.43
N GLU A 534 -31.47 14.81 17.15
CA GLU A 534 -32.61 15.60 16.68
C GLU A 534 -33.88 14.77 16.77
N VAL A 535 -34.63 14.97 17.87
CA VAL A 535 -35.89 14.28 18.15
C VAL A 535 -37.04 14.98 17.43
N LEU A 536 -37.80 14.23 16.63
CA LEU A 536 -38.95 14.75 15.90
C LEU A 536 -40.22 14.72 16.75
N HIS A 537 -40.50 13.58 17.36
CA HIS A 537 -41.61 13.37 18.31
C HIS A 537 -41.47 11.99 18.95
N ALA A 538 -42.18 11.77 20.04
CA ALA A 538 -42.30 10.46 20.66
C ALA A 538 -43.77 10.12 20.92
N ILE A 539 -44.13 8.85 20.81
CA ILE A 539 -45.51 8.35 20.98
C ILE A 539 -45.53 7.12 21.89
N PRO A 540 -46.50 6.99 22.80
CA PRO A 540 -46.70 5.75 23.53
C PRO A 540 -47.03 4.60 22.57
N THR A 541 -46.49 3.41 22.84
CA THR A 541 -46.75 2.19 22.10
C THR A 541 -47.42 1.15 22.98
N MET A 542 -48.03 0.14 22.35
CA MET A 542 -48.71 -0.95 23.04
C MET A 542 -48.20 -2.26 22.45
N GLY A 543 -47.64 -3.12 23.30
CA GLY A 543 -47.36 -4.51 22.98
C GLY A 543 -48.56 -5.38 23.35
N TRP A 544 -48.93 -6.33 22.48
CA TRP A 544 -50.00 -7.28 22.75
C TRP A 544 -49.47 -8.71 22.57
N ASP A 545 -49.68 -9.54 23.59
CA ASP A 545 -49.36 -10.96 23.57
C ASP A 545 -50.63 -11.76 23.89
N SER A 546 -50.88 -12.85 23.17
CA SER A 546 -52.03 -13.73 23.44
C SER A 546 -51.63 -15.20 23.44
N SER A 547 -52.11 -15.97 24.42
CA SER A 547 -51.89 -17.41 24.50
C SER A 547 -53.16 -18.16 24.89
N THR A 548 -53.28 -19.42 24.44
CA THR A 548 -54.39 -20.31 24.80
C THR A 548 -53.82 -21.63 25.30
N GLU A 549 -53.98 -21.92 26.59
CA GLU A 549 -53.47 -23.14 27.23
C GLU A 549 -54.56 -23.79 28.09
N GLY A 550 -54.84 -25.08 27.88
CA GLY A 550 -55.79 -25.83 28.72
C GLY A 550 -57.21 -25.25 28.78
N GLY A 551 -57.68 -24.55 27.74
CA GLY A 551 -58.97 -23.87 27.72
C GLY A 551 -59.00 -22.50 28.42
N ARG A 552 -57.82 -21.97 28.80
CA ARG A 552 -57.61 -20.62 29.30
C ARG A 552 -57.00 -19.75 28.20
N VAL A 553 -57.69 -18.68 27.82
CA VAL A 553 -57.15 -17.64 26.94
C VAL A 553 -56.57 -16.54 27.82
N THR A 554 -55.32 -16.16 27.59
CA THR A 554 -54.66 -15.03 28.27
C THR A 554 -54.26 -14.00 27.23
N VAL A 555 -54.64 -12.74 27.44
CA VAL A 555 -54.26 -11.59 26.61
C VAL A 555 -53.56 -10.58 27.50
N THR A 556 -52.32 -10.26 27.16
CA THR A 556 -51.48 -9.31 27.91
C THR A 556 -51.23 -8.08 27.05
N ARG A 557 -51.58 -6.91 27.58
CA ARG A 557 -51.12 -5.61 27.08
C ARG A 557 -49.93 -5.14 27.90
N ARG A 558 -48.84 -4.83 27.21
CA ARG A 558 -47.70 -4.04 27.70
C ARG A 558 -47.86 -2.60 27.26
N GLY A 559 -47.89 -1.65 28.20
CA GLY A 559 -48.17 -0.24 27.95
C GLY A 559 -47.05 0.74 28.32
N GLY A 560 -45.93 0.23 28.85
CA GLY A 560 -44.74 1.01 29.19
C GLY A 560 -43.87 1.44 27.99
N GLY A 561 -44.27 1.10 26.77
CA GLY A 561 -43.49 1.36 25.55
C GLY A 561 -43.65 2.79 25.01
N VAL A 562 -42.56 3.31 24.45
CA VAL A 562 -42.51 4.59 23.74
C VAL A 562 -41.67 4.45 22.47
N ARG A 563 -42.22 4.87 21.33
CA ARG A 563 -41.46 5.03 20.09
C ARG A 563 -40.99 6.46 19.96
N ILE A 564 -39.68 6.64 19.78
CA ILE A 564 -39.03 7.94 19.58
C ILE A 564 -38.63 8.03 18.12
N TRP A 565 -39.17 9.00 17.40
CA TRP A 565 -38.80 9.30 16.02
C TRP A 565 -37.72 10.38 15.96
N MET A 566 -36.71 10.19 15.12
CA MET A 566 -35.52 11.03 15.02
C MET A 566 -35.21 11.38 13.56
N ALA A 567 -34.56 12.52 13.36
CA ALA A 567 -34.12 12.97 12.04
C ALA A 567 -32.95 12.12 11.52
N ARG A 568 -32.61 12.32 10.24
CA ARG A 568 -31.41 11.78 9.57
C ARG A 568 -30.13 12.39 10.15
N GLY A 569 -28.96 11.92 9.70
CA GLY A 569 -27.66 12.41 10.16
C GLY A 569 -27.02 11.54 11.24
N TRP A 570 -27.35 10.24 11.28
CA TRP A 570 -26.83 9.29 12.26
C TRP A 570 -25.40 8.84 11.95
N TYR A 571 -24.74 8.21 12.94
CA TYR A 571 -23.33 7.81 12.87
C TYR A 571 -22.35 8.99 12.77
N ALA A 572 -22.74 10.15 13.30
CA ALA A 572 -21.93 11.37 13.24
C ALA A 572 -20.62 11.24 14.05
N SER A 573 -20.62 10.42 15.10
CA SER A 573 -19.43 10.05 15.88
C SER A 573 -18.81 8.72 15.46
N GLY A 574 -19.28 8.10 14.37
CA GLY A 574 -18.75 6.84 13.82
C GLY A 574 -19.63 5.62 14.09
N ASP A 575 -19.16 4.46 13.62
CA ASP A 575 -19.88 3.19 13.72
C ASP A 575 -20.15 2.81 15.17
N GLY A 576 -21.31 2.21 15.42
CA GLY A 576 -21.76 1.85 16.78
C GLY A 576 -22.34 3.00 17.60
N GLU A 577 -22.64 4.14 16.98
CA GLU A 577 -23.38 5.23 17.63
C GLU A 577 -24.81 4.78 18.01
N LEU A 578 -25.18 5.02 19.28
CA LEU A 578 -26.46 4.62 19.86
C LEU A 578 -27.29 5.84 20.29
N LEU A 579 -28.61 5.66 20.40
CA LEU A 579 -29.45 6.56 21.18
C LEU A 579 -29.36 6.16 22.65
N GLY A 580 -28.98 7.09 23.50
CA GLY A 580 -28.86 6.91 24.94
C GLY A 580 -30.01 7.54 25.72
N VAL A 581 -30.68 6.76 26.57
CA VAL A 581 -31.61 7.26 27.59
C VAL A 581 -30.82 7.58 28.86
N VAL A 582 -30.75 8.84 29.23
CA VAL A 582 -30.01 9.30 30.42
C VAL A 582 -30.81 8.96 31.67
N VAL A 583 -30.20 8.19 32.57
CA VAL A 583 -30.81 7.74 33.82
C VAL A 583 -29.95 8.18 35.02
N GLY A 584 -30.65 8.55 36.10
CA GLY A 584 -30.05 9.13 37.30
C GLY A 584 -29.87 8.13 38.45
N GLY A 585 -29.11 8.55 39.47
CA GLY A 585 -29.11 7.90 40.79
C GLY A 585 -30.37 8.21 41.60
N ALA A 586 -30.47 7.66 42.82
CA ALA A 586 -31.69 7.77 43.63
C ALA A 586 -31.98 9.21 44.11
N VAL A 587 -33.21 9.65 43.82
CA VAL A 587 -33.94 10.87 44.24
C VAL A 587 -33.88 12.03 43.25
N VAL A 588 -35.05 12.29 42.64
CA VAL A 588 -35.27 13.37 41.66
C VAL A 588 -36.23 14.39 42.27
N ALA A 589 -35.69 15.40 42.92
CA ALA A 589 -36.45 16.59 43.33
C ALA A 589 -36.02 17.78 42.44
N PRO A 590 -36.90 18.75 42.13
CA PRO A 590 -36.56 19.90 41.27
C PRO A 590 -35.36 20.72 41.76
N GLU A 591 -35.02 20.61 43.04
CA GLU A 591 -33.87 21.27 43.67
C GLU A 591 -32.52 20.57 43.39
N VAL A 592 -32.55 19.38 42.77
CA VAL A 592 -31.35 18.62 42.42
C VAL A 592 -30.71 19.18 41.15
N GLU A 593 -29.39 19.38 41.20
CA GLU A 593 -28.59 19.79 40.05
C GLU A 593 -28.71 18.74 38.92
N ASP A 594 -28.83 19.17 37.67
CA ASP A 594 -29.07 18.29 36.50
C ASP A 594 -30.47 17.63 36.44
N TYR A 595 -31.46 18.08 37.24
CA TYR A 595 -32.86 17.61 37.15
C TYR A 595 -33.43 17.68 35.72
N ASP A 596 -33.10 18.72 34.96
CA ASP A 596 -33.53 18.94 33.57
C ASP A 596 -32.74 18.13 32.53
N ARG A 597 -31.86 17.23 32.97
CA ARG A 597 -30.97 16.44 32.10
C ARG A 597 -31.09 14.93 32.29
N ILE A 598 -31.96 14.48 33.20
CA ILE A 598 -32.23 13.07 33.46
C ILE A 598 -33.66 12.69 33.10
N SER A 599 -33.85 11.42 32.78
CA SER A 599 -35.18 10.84 32.53
C SER A 599 -35.93 10.62 33.84
N ILE A 600 -37.22 10.93 33.85
CA ILE A 600 -38.07 10.92 35.06
C ILE A 600 -39.35 10.15 34.78
N LEU A 601 -39.74 9.32 35.74
CA LEU A 601 -41.06 8.72 35.84
C LEU A 601 -41.79 9.34 37.04
N ALA A 602 -42.99 9.87 36.83
CA ALA A 602 -43.78 10.56 37.86
C ALA A 602 -45.21 10.02 37.91
N ALA A 603 -45.80 9.98 39.10
CA ALA A 603 -47.20 9.58 39.27
C ALA A 603 -48.16 10.58 38.61
N ASP A 604 -49.32 10.09 38.17
CA ASP A 604 -50.41 10.95 37.71
C ASP A 604 -50.98 11.75 38.90
N PRO A 605 -50.94 13.10 38.89
CA PRO A 605 -51.48 13.91 39.99
C PRO A 605 -53.02 13.83 40.09
N ALA A 606 -53.72 13.46 39.02
CA ALA A 606 -55.17 13.29 39.02
C ALA A 606 -55.62 11.92 39.57
N ARG A 607 -54.74 10.91 39.53
CA ARG A 607 -55.04 9.53 39.93
C ARG A 607 -54.08 9.09 41.03
N ARG A 608 -54.57 9.02 42.27
CA ARG A 608 -53.71 8.61 43.39
C ARG A 608 -53.57 7.09 43.41
N GLY A 609 -52.34 6.63 43.31
CA GLY A 609 -51.96 5.22 43.31
C GLY A 609 -50.52 5.04 43.75
N VAL A 610 -49.88 3.99 43.27
CA VAL A 610 -48.45 3.74 43.54
C VAL A 610 -47.62 4.83 42.88
N VAL A 611 -46.71 5.42 43.67
CA VAL A 611 -45.71 6.37 43.16
C VAL A 611 -44.60 5.56 42.49
N PRO A 612 -44.27 5.83 41.22
CA PRO A 612 -43.21 5.12 40.54
C PRO A 612 -41.85 5.40 41.18
N GLU A 613 -40.93 4.43 41.07
CA GLU A 613 -39.53 4.64 41.42
C GLU A 613 -38.83 5.50 40.36
N ASN A 614 -37.65 6.04 40.70
CA ASN A 614 -36.86 6.78 39.73
C ASN A 614 -36.35 5.84 38.62
N LEU A 615 -36.26 6.36 37.40
CA LEU A 615 -35.77 5.58 36.26
C LEU A 615 -34.30 5.19 36.49
N THR A 616 -34.05 3.91 36.70
CA THR A 616 -32.70 3.32 36.68
C THR A 616 -32.49 2.57 35.36
N PRO A 617 -31.24 2.23 34.97
CA PRO A 617 -31.02 1.45 33.75
C PRO A 617 -31.79 0.13 33.73
N GLU A 618 -32.02 -0.49 34.89
CA GLU A 618 -32.69 -1.78 35.00
C GLU A 618 -34.21 -1.68 34.73
N LEU A 619 -34.79 -0.47 34.87
CA LEU A 619 -36.18 -0.18 34.52
C LEU A 619 -36.34 0.25 33.06
N VAL A 620 -35.23 0.47 32.33
CA VAL A 620 -35.22 0.78 30.90
C VAL A 620 -34.93 -0.50 30.13
N LEU A 621 -35.98 -1.11 29.62
CA LEU A 621 -35.95 -2.41 28.95
C LEU A 621 -35.64 -2.26 27.46
N GLY A 622 -35.08 -3.32 26.87
CA GLY A 622 -34.79 -3.38 25.43
C GLY A 622 -33.50 -2.67 24.98
N GLY A 623 -32.75 -2.06 25.89
CA GLY A 623 -31.46 -1.46 25.58
C GLY A 623 -30.40 -2.49 25.20
N THR A 624 -29.57 -2.17 24.21
CA THR A 624 -28.46 -3.01 23.74
C THR A 624 -27.28 -3.01 24.72
N THR A 625 -27.07 -1.91 25.45
CA THR A 625 -25.97 -1.76 26.41
C THR A 625 -26.28 -0.74 27.50
N THR A 626 -25.57 -0.79 28.62
CA THR A 626 -25.59 0.24 29.66
C THR A 626 -24.19 0.80 29.84
N SER A 627 -24.06 2.12 29.84
CA SER A 627 -22.77 2.78 30.03
C SER A 627 -22.21 2.62 31.45
N PRO A 628 -20.89 2.73 31.66
CA PRO A 628 -20.35 3.08 32.97
C PRO A 628 -20.83 4.48 33.39
N ASP A 629 -20.42 4.95 34.57
CA ASP A 629 -20.66 6.33 35.00
C ASP A 629 -19.88 7.29 34.08
N LEU A 630 -20.62 8.05 33.28
CA LEU A 630 -20.09 8.98 32.29
C LEU A 630 -20.42 10.41 32.68
N ARG A 631 -19.51 11.34 32.40
CA ARG A 631 -19.79 12.77 32.60
C ARG A 631 -20.68 13.29 31.48
N LEU A 632 -21.83 13.84 31.84
CA LEU A 632 -22.72 14.48 30.88
C LEU A 632 -22.19 15.86 30.48
N PRO A 633 -22.09 16.20 29.18
CA PRO A 633 -21.71 17.55 28.75
C PRO A 633 -22.64 18.62 29.34
N GLY A 634 -22.04 19.65 29.94
CA GLY A 634 -22.76 20.73 30.63
C GLY A 634 -23.26 20.37 32.05
N GLY A 635 -23.23 19.08 32.42
CA GLY A 635 -23.63 18.55 33.72
C GLY A 635 -22.57 18.71 34.81
N THR A 636 -23.03 18.62 36.05
CA THR A 636 -22.19 18.67 37.25
C THR A 636 -21.82 17.27 37.76
N GLY A 637 -22.70 16.28 37.54
CA GLY A 637 -22.51 14.89 37.94
C GLY A 637 -22.11 13.92 36.81
N THR A 638 -21.97 12.65 37.19
CA THR A 638 -21.93 11.51 36.27
C THR A 638 -23.31 10.86 36.16
N VAL A 639 -23.60 10.30 34.99
CA VAL A 639 -24.86 9.62 34.67
C VAL A 639 -24.57 8.23 34.11
N ARG A 640 -25.57 7.35 34.18
CA ARG A 640 -25.60 6.13 33.38
C ARG A 640 -26.53 6.34 32.20
N VAL A 641 -26.28 5.63 31.11
CA VAL A 641 -27.04 5.72 29.88
C VAL A 641 -27.41 4.32 29.41
N ALA A 642 -28.69 4.08 29.18
CA ALA A 642 -29.17 2.89 28.48
C ALA A 642 -29.12 3.16 26.96
N GLY A 643 -28.25 2.46 26.25
CA GLY A 643 -28.01 2.65 24.81
C GLY A 643 -28.86 1.72 23.96
N PHE A 644 -29.48 2.28 22.92
CA PHE A 644 -30.37 1.61 21.98
C PHE A 644 -29.85 1.78 20.56
N GLU A 645 -29.89 0.71 19.77
CA GLU A 645 -29.55 0.76 18.35
C GLU A 645 -30.70 1.42 17.56
N PRO A 646 -30.45 2.52 16.83
CA PRO A 646 -31.43 3.19 16.00
C PRO A 646 -31.85 2.31 14.82
N VAL A 647 -33.15 2.25 14.53
CA VAL A 647 -33.70 1.50 13.38
C VAL A 647 -34.16 2.47 12.30
N PHE A 648 -33.72 2.25 11.07
CA PHE A 648 -34.14 3.06 9.93
C PHE A 648 -35.47 2.56 9.38
N ASP A 649 -36.45 3.44 9.29
CA ASP A 649 -37.73 3.16 8.64
C ASP A 649 -37.74 3.72 7.21
N GLU A 650 -37.69 2.82 6.23
CA GLU A 650 -37.66 3.17 4.81
C GLU A 650 -38.93 3.92 4.37
N SER A 651 -40.08 3.64 5.00
CA SER A 651 -41.37 4.22 4.60
C SER A 651 -41.47 5.72 4.92
N SER A 652 -40.96 6.11 6.09
CA SER A 652 -40.97 7.48 6.58
C SER A 652 -39.65 8.22 6.35
N GLN A 653 -38.60 7.50 5.92
CA GLN A 653 -37.23 8.00 5.73
C GLN A 653 -36.66 8.62 7.02
N ARG A 654 -36.91 7.97 8.17
CA ARG A 654 -36.55 8.45 9.50
C ARG A 654 -35.95 7.33 10.34
N TRP A 655 -35.25 7.72 11.39
CA TRP A 655 -34.80 6.80 12.41
C TRP A 655 -35.84 6.72 13.53
N TYR A 656 -35.96 5.56 14.15
CA TYR A 656 -36.71 5.41 15.39
C TYR A 656 -36.03 4.47 16.37
N VAL A 657 -36.40 4.61 17.64
CA VAL A 657 -36.07 3.67 18.71
C VAL A 657 -37.33 3.40 19.51
N ASP A 658 -37.56 2.13 19.83
CA ASP A 658 -38.57 1.72 20.79
C ASP A 658 -37.92 1.53 22.16
N VAL A 659 -38.41 2.28 23.15
CA VAL A 659 -37.95 2.23 24.54
C VAL A 659 -39.09 1.68 25.38
N ASP A 660 -38.87 0.55 26.02
CA ASP A 660 -39.81 -0.01 26.99
C ASP A 660 -39.38 0.39 28.40
N VAL A 661 -40.32 0.88 29.20
CA VAL A 661 -40.07 1.24 30.60
C VAL A 661 -40.90 0.35 31.52
N ASP A 662 -40.25 -0.28 32.50
CA ASP A 662 -40.95 -0.93 33.60
C ASP A 662 -41.54 0.14 34.52
N THR A 663 -42.87 0.22 34.55
CA THR A 663 -43.63 1.18 35.36
C THR A 663 -44.12 0.60 36.68
N GLY A 664 -43.82 -0.68 36.95
CA GLY A 664 -44.29 -1.41 38.12
C GLY A 664 -45.82 -1.35 38.26
N ALA A 665 -46.28 -0.98 39.47
CA ALA A 665 -47.70 -0.82 39.76
C ALA A 665 -48.22 0.62 39.60
N ALA A 666 -47.45 1.53 39.00
CA ALA A 666 -47.89 2.89 38.77
C ALA A 666 -48.97 2.94 37.67
N TYR A 667 -50.07 3.65 37.95
CA TYR A 667 -51.14 3.80 36.97
C TYR A 667 -50.88 5.00 36.07
N GLN A 668 -50.68 4.75 34.78
CA GLN A 668 -50.45 5.78 33.76
C GLN A 668 -49.45 6.88 34.18
N PRO A 669 -48.23 6.52 34.61
CA PRO A 669 -47.26 7.52 35.02
C PRO A 669 -46.86 8.43 33.85
N PHE A 670 -46.49 9.65 34.19
CA PHE A 670 -45.87 10.59 33.27
C PHE A 670 -44.39 10.26 33.13
N LEU A 671 -43.95 10.09 31.89
CA LEU A 671 -42.57 9.82 31.50
C LEU A 671 -42.01 11.05 30.78
N ARG A 672 -40.88 11.57 31.28
CA ARG A 672 -40.08 12.58 30.58
C ARG A 672 -38.71 11.99 30.29
N LEU A 673 -38.38 11.81 29.02
CA LEU A 673 -37.10 11.25 28.61
C LEU A 673 -36.07 12.35 28.38
N SER A 674 -34.84 12.07 28.80
CA SER A 674 -33.65 12.83 28.43
C SER A 674 -32.76 11.95 27.57
N LEU A 675 -32.51 12.39 26.34
CA LEU A 675 -31.85 11.60 25.31
C LEU A 675 -30.50 12.20 24.91
N VAL A 676 -29.54 11.34 24.61
CA VAL A 676 -28.20 11.71 24.10
C VAL A 676 -27.84 10.78 22.95
N ARG A 677 -27.04 11.23 21.98
CA ARG A 677 -26.20 10.31 21.20
C ARG A 677 -25.08 9.79 22.08
N TYR A 678 -24.86 8.48 22.05
CA TYR A 678 -23.88 7.75 22.85
C TYR A 678 -22.96 6.93 21.94
N GLN A 679 -21.64 7.18 22.02
CA GLN A 679 -20.61 6.41 21.33
C GLN A 679 -19.72 5.68 22.35
N PRO A 680 -19.93 4.36 22.54
CA PRO A 680 -19.16 3.57 23.50
C PRO A 680 -17.65 3.61 23.27
N SER A 681 -17.21 3.62 22.01
CA SER A 681 -15.79 3.66 21.64
C SER A 681 -15.33 5.11 21.41
N SER A 682 -15.17 5.84 22.50
CA SER A 682 -14.77 7.25 22.49
C SER A 682 -13.63 7.55 23.44
N LEU A 683 -12.89 8.62 23.16
CA LEU A 683 -11.99 9.19 24.16
C LEU A 683 -12.76 9.68 25.40
N PRO A 684 -12.13 9.76 26.58
CA PRO A 684 -12.77 10.24 27.80
C PRO A 684 -13.44 11.61 27.61
N ARG A 685 -14.70 11.77 28.04
CA ARG A 685 -15.53 12.98 27.83
C ARG A 685 -16.04 13.22 26.40
N CYS A 686 -15.81 12.30 25.46
CA CYS A 686 -16.38 12.33 24.11
C CYS A 686 -17.49 11.29 23.89
N HIS A 687 -17.93 10.60 24.95
CA HIS A 687 -18.89 9.48 24.82
C HIS A 687 -20.33 9.96 24.59
N LEU A 688 -20.72 11.05 25.23
CA LEU A 688 -22.10 11.55 25.25
C LEU A 688 -22.17 12.92 24.58
N SER A 689 -23.21 13.15 23.81
CA SER A 689 -23.64 14.48 23.37
C SER A 689 -24.33 15.27 24.49
N ALA A 690 -24.71 16.52 24.22
CA ALA A 690 -25.61 17.27 25.08
C ALA A 690 -27.00 16.60 25.12
N SER A 691 -27.66 16.61 26.29
CA SER A 691 -28.97 16.00 26.47
C SER A 691 -30.10 16.81 25.82
N VAL A 692 -31.06 16.12 25.22
CA VAL A 692 -32.28 16.66 24.64
C VAL A 692 -33.48 16.07 25.38
N LEU A 693 -34.36 16.94 25.88
CA LEU A 693 -35.60 16.51 26.52
C LEU A 693 -36.68 16.23 25.48
N VAL A 694 -37.42 15.16 25.71
CA VAL A 694 -38.65 14.84 24.97
C VAL A 694 -39.83 15.45 25.71
N ASP A 695 -40.90 15.75 24.97
CA ASP A 695 -42.20 16.11 25.56
C ASP A 695 -42.64 15.05 26.59
N ILE A 696 -43.36 15.51 27.60
CA ILE A 696 -43.87 14.60 28.65
C ILE A 696 -44.95 13.71 28.04
N LEU A 697 -44.76 12.40 28.16
CA LEU A 697 -45.66 11.37 27.68
C LEU A 697 -46.36 10.73 28.86
N GLN A 698 -47.52 10.13 28.62
CA GLN A 698 -48.19 9.27 29.58
C GLN A 698 -48.19 7.85 29.04
N THR A 699 -47.58 6.92 29.77
CA THR A 699 -47.60 5.51 29.38
C THR A 699 -48.97 4.90 29.70
N LEU A 700 -49.25 3.74 29.12
CA LEU A 700 -50.49 3.02 29.37
C LEU A 700 -50.24 1.93 30.41
N PRO A 701 -51.23 1.58 31.25
CA PRO A 701 -50.97 0.63 32.33
C PRO A 701 -50.94 -0.80 31.77
N ASP A 702 -50.18 -1.70 32.35
CA ASP A 702 -50.19 -3.09 31.90
C ASP A 702 -51.51 -3.79 32.24
N ARG A 703 -51.96 -4.71 31.39
CA ARG A 703 -53.20 -5.47 31.62
C ARG A 703 -53.00 -6.91 31.26
N VAL A 704 -53.44 -7.82 32.13
CA VAL A 704 -53.52 -9.25 31.85
C VAL A 704 -54.97 -9.66 31.96
N ALA A 705 -55.62 -9.88 30.82
CA ALA A 705 -56.96 -10.44 30.74
C ALA A 705 -56.89 -11.96 30.58
N THR A 706 -57.68 -12.67 31.36
CA THR A 706 -57.82 -14.11 31.33
C THR A 706 -59.28 -14.46 31.12
N VAL A 707 -59.55 -15.38 30.20
CA VAL A 707 -60.88 -15.92 29.95
C VAL A 707 -60.82 -17.44 30.08
N VAL A 708 -61.66 -18.01 30.93
CA VAL A 708 -61.82 -19.46 31.10
C VAL A 708 -63.28 -19.86 30.98
N THR A 709 -63.55 -21.04 30.44
CA THR A 709 -64.89 -21.65 30.53
C THR A 709 -65.24 -21.89 31.99
N SER A 710 -66.45 -21.48 32.39
CA SER A 710 -66.89 -21.65 33.78
C SER A 710 -67.05 -23.15 34.08
N PRO A 711 -66.48 -23.67 35.19
CA PRO A 711 -66.52 -25.11 35.49
C PRO A 711 -67.93 -25.69 35.58
N ASP A 712 -68.88 -24.86 36.01
CA ASP A 712 -70.27 -25.25 36.27
C ASP A 712 -71.22 -24.95 35.10
N ASP A 713 -70.77 -24.22 34.08
CA ASP A 713 -71.60 -23.80 32.95
C ASP A 713 -70.76 -23.62 31.67
N PRO A 714 -70.87 -24.55 30.69
CA PRO A 714 -70.13 -24.45 29.43
C PRO A 714 -70.57 -23.25 28.56
N ALA A 715 -71.76 -22.66 28.81
CA ALA A 715 -72.25 -21.47 28.13
C ALA A 715 -71.80 -20.15 28.82
N ALA A 716 -71.01 -20.24 29.89
CA ALA A 716 -70.50 -19.07 30.59
C ALA A 716 -68.97 -18.99 30.54
N ARG A 717 -68.43 -17.79 30.37
CA ARG A 717 -67.01 -17.49 30.46
C ARG A 717 -66.75 -16.66 31.72
N THR A 718 -65.76 -17.06 32.52
CA THR A 718 -65.26 -16.24 33.62
C THR A 718 -64.12 -15.39 33.08
N VAL A 719 -64.28 -14.07 33.17
CA VAL A 719 -63.32 -13.07 32.71
C VAL A 719 -62.64 -12.47 33.93
N THR A 720 -61.31 -12.48 33.95
CA THR A 720 -60.50 -11.85 35.00
C THR A 720 -59.48 -10.92 34.35
N VAL A 721 -59.43 -9.65 34.74
CA VAL A 721 -58.42 -8.69 34.28
C VAL A 721 -57.62 -8.21 35.47
N VAL A 722 -56.29 -8.24 35.37
CA VAL A 722 -55.37 -7.78 36.42
C VAL A 722 -54.45 -6.70 35.87
N GLY A 723 -54.18 -5.65 36.64
CA GLY A 723 -53.16 -4.66 36.31
C GLY A 723 -53.10 -3.47 37.26
N PRO A 724 -52.15 -2.54 37.04
CA PRO A 724 -52.04 -1.30 37.83
C PRO A 724 -53.34 -0.51 37.86
N SER A 725 -53.66 0.10 39.00
CA SER A 725 -54.87 0.89 39.22
C SER A 725 -54.63 1.99 40.26
N TYR A 726 -55.67 2.78 40.50
CA TYR A 726 -55.72 3.86 41.49
C TYR A 726 -56.90 3.62 42.44
N ASP A 727 -56.78 4.13 43.66
CA ASP A 727 -57.81 4.00 44.70
C ASP A 727 -58.60 5.29 44.92
N ALA A 728 -58.12 6.41 44.36
CA ALA A 728 -58.72 7.71 44.53
C ALA A 728 -58.43 8.65 43.36
N VAL A 729 -59.37 9.58 43.10
CA VAL A 729 -59.26 10.64 42.08
C VAL A 729 -59.18 12.01 42.74
N ALA A 730 -58.29 12.87 42.26
CA ALA A 730 -58.22 14.27 42.68
C ALA A 730 -59.31 15.07 41.98
N ASP A 731 -60.13 15.78 42.76
CA ASP A 731 -61.25 16.63 42.32
C ASP A 731 -61.05 18.04 42.93
N PRO A 732 -61.50 19.14 42.31
CA PRO A 732 -61.48 20.48 42.90
C PRO A 732 -61.91 20.57 44.37
N ASP A 733 -62.90 19.77 44.79
CA ASP A 733 -63.42 19.75 46.16
C ASP A 733 -62.66 18.81 47.12
N GLY A 734 -61.64 18.11 46.63
CA GLY A 734 -60.79 17.21 47.42
C GLY A 734 -60.62 15.82 46.80
N MET A 735 -60.32 14.82 47.63
CA MET A 735 -60.06 13.46 47.17
C MET A 735 -61.34 12.63 47.13
N ARG A 736 -61.63 11.99 46.00
CA ARG A 736 -62.78 11.09 45.85
C ARG A 736 -62.34 9.63 45.78
N THR A 737 -63.04 8.79 46.54
CA THR A 737 -62.80 7.33 46.63
C THR A 737 -64.07 6.53 46.32
N ASP A 738 -65.15 7.21 45.90
CA ASP A 738 -66.42 6.55 45.62
C ASP A 738 -66.30 5.65 44.37
N PRO A 739 -66.93 4.47 44.33
CA PRO A 739 -66.82 3.56 43.18
C PRO A 739 -67.24 4.18 41.84
N ALA A 740 -68.12 5.19 41.87
CA ALA A 740 -68.59 5.85 40.65
C ALA A 740 -67.53 6.75 40.01
N SER A 741 -66.52 7.18 40.79
CA SER A 741 -65.37 7.98 40.34
C SER A 741 -64.18 7.14 39.82
N LEU A 742 -64.12 5.85 40.14
CA LEU A 742 -63.03 4.95 39.77
C LEU A 742 -63.26 4.26 38.42
N ALA A 743 -62.19 3.71 37.83
CA ALA A 743 -62.25 2.98 36.57
C ALA A 743 -63.21 1.79 36.63
N ARG A 744 -64.05 1.69 35.61
CA ARG A 744 -65.04 0.62 35.40
C ARG A 744 -64.54 -0.33 34.34
N MET A 745 -64.67 -1.64 34.57
CA MET A 745 -64.36 -2.66 33.58
C MET A 745 -65.65 -3.35 33.15
N THR A 746 -65.92 -3.35 31.84
CA THR A 746 -67.10 -4.02 31.27
C THR A 746 -66.70 -5.03 30.21
N VAL A 747 -67.53 -6.06 30.05
CA VAL A 747 -67.36 -7.05 28.99
C VAL A 747 -68.63 -7.10 28.16
N ARG A 748 -68.46 -7.05 26.84
CA ARG A 748 -69.54 -7.19 25.86
C ARG A 748 -69.29 -8.42 25.02
N VAL A 749 -70.34 -9.15 24.69
CA VAL A 749 -70.27 -10.18 23.65
C VAL A 749 -70.45 -9.48 22.31
N GLN A 750 -69.57 -9.77 21.35
CA GLN A 750 -69.70 -9.31 19.97
C GLN A 750 -69.88 -10.51 19.04
N ARG A 751 -70.76 -10.36 18.05
CA ARG A 751 -70.99 -11.31 16.97
C ARG A 751 -70.40 -10.78 15.66
N ARG A 752 -69.99 -11.70 14.80
CA ARG A 752 -69.52 -11.35 13.47
C ARG A 752 -70.69 -11.08 12.52
N ASP A 753 -70.77 -9.87 11.96
CA ASP A 753 -71.61 -9.55 10.82
C ASP A 753 -70.96 -10.11 9.53
N PRO A 754 -71.56 -11.11 8.87
CA PRO A 754 -71.00 -11.69 7.65
C PRO A 754 -71.08 -10.73 6.44
N ALA A 755 -71.83 -9.63 6.51
CA ALA A 755 -71.94 -8.64 5.43
C ALA A 755 -70.74 -7.67 5.37
N VAL A 756 -69.92 -7.61 6.42
CA VAL A 756 -68.74 -6.73 6.49
C VAL A 756 -67.48 -7.56 6.29
N ALA A 757 -66.80 -7.33 5.16
CA ALA A 757 -65.61 -8.08 4.76
C ALA A 757 -64.37 -7.78 5.63
N ASP A 758 -64.29 -6.58 6.21
CA ASP A 758 -63.16 -6.16 7.06
C ASP A 758 -63.08 -6.99 8.35
N GLU A 759 -61.90 -7.55 8.64
CA GLU A 759 -61.71 -8.49 9.75
C GLU A 759 -61.92 -7.89 11.15
N GLU A 760 -61.84 -6.58 11.32
CA GLU A 760 -62.04 -5.91 12.61
C GLU A 760 -63.35 -5.11 12.69
N LEU A 761 -63.74 -4.43 11.62
CA LEU A 761 -64.95 -3.59 11.61
C LEU A 761 -66.25 -4.40 11.51
N GLY A 762 -66.18 -5.69 11.18
CA GLY A 762 -67.36 -6.56 11.07
C GLY A 762 -67.94 -7.07 12.38
N TRP A 763 -67.43 -6.66 13.54
CA TRP A 763 -67.90 -7.14 14.84
C TRP A 763 -68.89 -6.15 15.48
N VAL A 764 -70.06 -6.66 15.88
CA VAL A 764 -71.14 -5.85 16.47
C VAL A 764 -71.57 -6.41 17.83
N ASP A 765 -71.95 -5.52 18.75
CA ASP A 765 -72.41 -5.91 20.10
C ASP A 765 -73.68 -6.78 20.02
N ASP A 766 -73.69 -7.87 20.80
CA ASP A 766 -74.83 -8.77 20.96
C ASP A 766 -75.92 -8.15 21.87
N GLU A 767 -77.16 -8.61 21.75
CA GLU A 767 -78.31 -8.07 22.50
C GLU A 767 -78.23 -8.29 24.02
N THR A 768 -77.28 -9.11 24.49
CA THR A 768 -77.06 -9.48 25.90
C THR A 768 -76.58 -8.32 26.79
N GLY A 769 -76.15 -7.20 26.21
CA GLY A 769 -75.72 -6.00 26.95
C GLY A 769 -74.34 -6.14 27.61
N ALA A 770 -73.83 -5.05 28.19
CA ALA A 770 -72.53 -5.03 28.84
C ALA A 770 -72.60 -5.57 30.28
N VAL A 771 -71.72 -6.50 30.63
CA VAL A 771 -71.54 -7.01 32.00
C VAL A 771 -70.44 -6.22 32.68
N GLU A 772 -70.73 -5.57 33.80
CA GLU A 772 -69.71 -4.92 34.64
C GLU A 772 -69.03 -5.96 35.55
N LEU A 773 -67.70 -5.91 35.61
CA LEU A 773 -66.91 -6.83 36.43
C LEU A 773 -66.74 -6.30 37.86
N ASP A 774 -66.82 -7.19 38.84
CA ASP A 774 -66.53 -6.88 40.23
C ASP A 774 -65.03 -6.62 40.41
N VAL A 775 -64.66 -5.64 41.24
CA VAL A 775 -63.26 -5.21 41.39
C VAL A 775 -62.76 -5.37 42.82
N THR A 776 -61.59 -5.96 42.98
CA THR A 776 -60.78 -5.91 44.21
C THR A 776 -59.49 -5.14 43.94
N ARG A 777 -59.05 -4.33 44.90
CA ARG A 777 -57.82 -3.52 44.79
C ARG A 777 -56.91 -3.80 45.97
N GLU A 778 -55.65 -4.13 45.69
CA GLU A 778 -54.63 -4.38 46.71
C GLU A 778 -53.26 -3.97 46.16
N GLY A 779 -52.49 -3.21 46.96
CA GLY A 779 -51.11 -2.85 46.60
C GLY A 779 -50.95 -2.06 45.29
N GLY A 780 -51.95 -1.26 44.89
CA GLY A 780 -51.93 -0.52 43.61
C GLY A 780 -52.33 -1.35 42.39
N VAL A 781 -52.71 -2.61 42.58
CA VAL A 781 -53.17 -3.50 41.51
C VAL A 781 -54.67 -3.73 41.69
N ALA A 782 -55.43 -3.68 40.59
CA ALA A 782 -56.83 -4.07 40.56
C ALA A 782 -56.99 -5.42 39.88
N THR A 783 -57.89 -6.24 40.43
CA THR A 783 -58.39 -7.46 39.82
C THR A 783 -59.88 -7.29 39.56
N TRP A 784 -60.27 -7.21 38.29
CA TRP A 784 -61.66 -7.20 37.86
C TRP A 784 -62.08 -8.63 37.48
N SER A 785 -63.18 -9.13 38.01
CA SER A 785 -63.66 -10.49 37.73
C SER A 785 -65.17 -10.55 37.58
N GLY A 786 -65.66 -11.38 36.66
CA GLY A 786 -67.09 -11.56 36.45
C GLY A 786 -67.40 -12.69 35.48
N ARG A 787 -68.67 -13.11 35.45
CA ARG A 787 -69.16 -14.19 34.59
C ARG A 787 -70.02 -13.61 33.48
N VAL A 788 -69.72 -13.99 32.24
CA VAL A 788 -70.40 -13.51 31.03
C VAL A 788 -71.00 -14.71 30.29
N GLY A 789 -72.28 -14.66 29.96
CA GLY A 789 -72.91 -15.66 29.11
C GLY A 789 -72.47 -15.49 27.66
N VAL A 790 -72.20 -16.59 26.97
CA VAL A 790 -71.84 -16.58 25.55
C VAL A 790 -72.87 -17.35 24.72
N PRO A 791 -73.19 -16.91 23.48
CA PRO A 791 -74.09 -17.63 22.59
C PRO A 791 -73.61 -19.06 22.31
N THR A 792 -74.54 -20.02 22.32
CA THR A 792 -74.27 -21.44 22.02
C THR A 792 -74.76 -21.86 20.64
N ASP A 793 -75.11 -20.91 19.78
CA ASP A 793 -75.68 -21.13 18.44
C ASP A 793 -74.64 -21.45 17.36
N GLY A 794 -73.35 -21.47 17.73
CA GLY A 794 -72.24 -21.81 16.86
C GLY A 794 -71.80 -20.66 15.93
N ALA A 795 -72.41 -19.47 16.03
CA ALA A 795 -71.94 -18.30 15.31
C ALA A 795 -70.59 -17.79 15.90
N PRO A 796 -69.67 -17.24 15.08
CA PRO A 796 -68.44 -16.65 15.58
C PRO A 796 -68.73 -15.52 16.57
N ALA A 797 -68.19 -15.64 17.79
CA ALA A 797 -68.35 -14.69 18.87
C ALA A 797 -66.99 -14.33 19.50
N ARG A 798 -66.84 -13.08 19.93
CA ARG A 798 -65.70 -12.60 20.72
C ARG A 798 -66.18 -11.80 21.94
N LEU A 799 -65.34 -11.72 22.96
CA LEU A 799 -65.55 -10.82 24.09
C LEU A 799 -64.78 -9.53 23.84
N LEU A 800 -65.44 -8.38 23.99
CA LEU A 800 -64.82 -7.07 24.04
C LEU A 800 -64.74 -6.63 25.51
N VAL A 801 -63.53 -6.59 26.06
CA VAL A 801 -63.24 -6.14 27.41
C VAL A 801 -62.83 -4.66 27.36
N LEU A 802 -63.53 -3.79 28.07
CA LEU A 802 -63.33 -2.34 28.07
C LEU A 802 -63.07 -1.82 29.48
N GLU A 803 -62.01 -1.04 29.65
CA GLU A 803 -61.81 -0.17 30.81
C GLU A 803 -62.19 1.27 30.45
N GLU A 804 -63.10 1.83 31.23
CA GLU A 804 -63.54 3.21 31.13
C GLU A 804 -63.13 3.96 32.39
N GLU A 805 -62.25 4.95 32.22
CA GLU A 805 -62.00 5.96 33.24
C GLU A 805 -63.12 6.99 33.26
N ARG A 806 -63.41 7.53 34.44
CA ARG A 806 -64.40 8.61 34.61
C ARG A 806 -63.75 9.89 35.09
N TRP A 807 -64.26 11.00 34.57
CA TRP A 807 -63.79 12.35 34.82
C TRP A 807 -64.98 13.18 35.28
N SER A 808 -64.83 13.97 36.34
CA SER A 808 -65.85 14.96 36.70
C SER A 808 -65.91 16.04 35.62
N THR A 809 -67.12 16.50 35.32
CA THR A 809 -67.33 17.67 34.45
C THR A 809 -67.62 18.90 35.30
N ASP A 810 -67.17 20.07 34.85
CA ASP A 810 -67.49 21.35 35.51
C ASP A 810 -69.00 21.50 35.73
N ALA A 811 -69.37 22.04 36.90
CA ALA A 811 -70.76 22.30 37.24
C ALA A 811 -71.39 23.28 36.24
N GLY A 812 -72.43 22.84 35.52
CA GLY A 812 -73.20 23.69 34.59
C GLY A 812 -72.94 23.48 33.10
N VAL A 813 -72.10 22.53 32.71
CA VAL A 813 -71.90 22.12 31.31
C VAL A 813 -72.62 20.78 31.04
N GLY A 814 -73.63 20.76 30.16
CA GLY A 814 -74.38 19.55 29.77
C GLY A 814 -75.63 19.22 30.60
N ASP A 815 -76.17 18.01 30.46
CA ASP A 815 -77.46 17.53 30.99
C ASP A 815 -77.49 17.22 32.51
N GLY A 816 -76.49 17.69 33.26
CA GLY A 816 -76.52 17.69 34.72
C GLY A 816 -76.19 16.36 35.39
N SER A 817 -75.58 15.40 34.69
CA SER A 817 -75.15 14.11 35.28
C SER A 817 -73.63 13.97 35.58
N GLY A 818 -72.83 15.02 35.36
CA GLY A 818 -71.60 15.29 36.12
C GLY A 818 -70.34 14.44 35.86
N SER A 819 -70.32 13.56 34.85
CA SER A 819 -69.09 12.83 34.49
C SER A 819 -68.98 12.43 33.01
N VAL A 820 -67.77 12.46 32.45
CA VAL A 820 -67.43 11.95 31.10
C VAL A 820 -66.55 10.71 31.24
N ALA A 821 -66.73 9.74 30.36
CA ALA A 821 -65.94 8.51 30.33
C ALA A 821 -64.91 8.51 29.18
N ARG A 822 -63.71 7.97 29.45
CA ARG A 822 -62.63 7.76 28.48
C ARG A 822 -62.25 6.29 28.47
N VAL A 823 -62.19 5.67 27.28
CA VAL A 823 -61.69 4.30 27.14
C VAL A 823 -60.16 4.31 27.29
N VAL A 824 -59.64 3.45 28.16
CA VAL A 824 -58.21 3.35 28.48
C VAL A 824 -57.63 1.97 28.19
N TYR A 825 -58.49 0.96 28.11
CA TYR A 825 -58.14 -0.39 27.67
C TYR A 825 -59.29 -0.97 26.87
N ALA A 826 -58.96 -1.61 25.76
CA ALA A 826 -59.88 -2.37 24.94
C ALA A 826 -59.16 -3.62 24.45
N ALA A 827 -59.71 -4.79 24.74
CA ALA A 827 -59.16 -6.06 24.26
C ALA A 827 -60.27 -6.95 23.73
N HIS A 828 -60.05 -7.47 22.53
CA HIS A 828 -60.84 -8.56 21.97
C HIS A 828 -60.26 -9.91 22.43
N VAL A 829 -61.10 -10.77 23.00
CA VAL A 829 -60.72 -12.13 23.40
C VAL A 829 -61.63 -13.12 22.70
N PRO A 830 -61.10 -14.12 21.97
CA PRO A 830 -61.93 -15.12 21.32
C PRO A 830 -62.72 -15.93 22.34
N VAL A 831 -63.98 -16.24 22.01
CA VAL A 831 -64.77 -17.22 22.76
C VAL A 831 -64.41 -18.60 22.22
N THR A 832 -63.47 -19.29 22.88
CA THR A 832 -63.19 -20.71 22.60
C THR A 832 -64.24 -21.62 23.21
#